data_AF-K3ZHC3-F1
#
_entry.id   AF-K3ZHC3-F1
#
_cell.length_a   1.000
_cell.length_b   1.000
_cell.length_c   1.000
_cell.angle_alpha   90.00
_cell.angle_beta   90.00
_cell.angle_gamma   90.00
#
_symmetry.space_group_name_H-M   'P 1'
#
loop_
_entity.id
_entity.type
_entity.pdbx_description
1 polymer ?
#
loop_
_entity_poly.entity_id
_entity_poly.type
_entity_poly.pdbx_seq_one_letter_code
_entity_poly.pdbx_strand_id
1 'polypeptide(L)'
;MTTRVRSIAEKCETEQGARVYEQEFGIAEAGRLSAMRLNKYVVRRRKFGRAKALSTNNYEIPGMCGGAPFDVCPLAVICLSSAWAAERQHHREFNTWARHILDDGFLSTPSLKPLVQSLCLGFDDLPVQLRTCLLYCTIYPRRYRFDKGCMVRKWIAEGFVSQVEAAEAYFDKLFSRNLLQRHMGMHAVHPIMRAFLVCKAKEDNFIAYDGNQRKGVIRRLSLSTDDEDVLDEDVLSHTRSLVVCGHDEDVLDVPFKAIKKLRVLEIYRSDCAQNGDMVDICGLIWLKCLVIKSCYQITELPREIGRLQNLETLDVAGTGISKLPTEIGKLQHLETLNVCGTEVTELPTSMEKLQSLKTLDVSDTEVTELTWIEKLQYLKTLDVSGTQVTELPREIKNLERLETLDVSCTEVAELPREIKNLERLKTLDVHCTEVAELPREIKNLERLETLDVSRTKVTELPRWIEKLQSLKTLDVSSTKVTKLPLEIKNLERLETLDISETLVRELPKEIGQLQHLRTLDIRGTNVRELSCSKDTNPLLRVVLNMHKLMSPLGVISSSGAEEVISSSSEANCRDDLSILILFNHFGLRCEVLPVRMLRVAGRHMKVPQWVKQDLCNVCSLDIRIYKLVHEDLKFLKMHMPNLQALQLRFEVLPQEPVAITDGGFSKLETFYVDCRLPRVITFGEGAMPKLKHLEFKFYTGTASQDYYMGIKHLDSLEEVVFRSSEYYTSDSPGICEAIDVLRNEAAEHPNKITLWVNKMECKVFRSGEFEEWEKEIEKREKVVEKMRKQKRIEEQRLRLSTAAEGRAQRDKNNARAGIEKEIQERKRNLEIRERRLREQLRYYNYLSNSDLPSP
;
A
#
# COMPACT_ATOMS: atom_id res chain seq x y z
N MET A 1 2.77 -23.46 25.36
CA MET A 1 3.71 -22.49 25.98
C MET A 1 3.24 -21.09 25.64
N THR A 2 3.38 -20.11 26.54
CA THR A 2 3.24 -18.68 26.23
C THR A 2 4.61 -18.02 26.36
N THR A 3 4.95 -17.12 25.45
CA THR A 3 6.24 -16.41 25.45
C THR A 3 6.06 -15.00 24.91
N ARG A 4 6.91 -14.06 25.34
CA ARG A 4 7.02 -12.70 24.79
C ARG A 4 8.09 -12.60 23.67
N VAL A 5 8.84 -13.67 23.44
CA VAL A 5 10.00 -13.70 22.53
C VAL A 5 9.65 -14.52 21.29
N ARG A 6 9.57 -13.84 20.13
CA ARG A 6 9.19 -14.43 18.84
C ARG A 6 10.15 -15.55 18.41
N SER A 7 11.46 -15.38 18.59
CA SER A 7 12.44 -16.42 18.22
C SER A 7 12.33 -17.71 19.04
N ILE A 8 11.75 -17.69 20.25
CA ILE A 8 11.43 -18.90 21.00
C ILE A 8 10.19 -19.59 20.40
N ALA A 9 9.21 -18.82 19.92
CA ALA A 9 8.03 -19.36 19.24
C ALA A 9 8.39 -19.98 17.88
N GLU A 10 9.16 -19.27 17.05
CA GLU A 10 9.71 -19.76 15.77
C GLU A 10 10.55 -21.03 15.95
N LYS A 11 11.34 -21.11 17.03
CA LYS A 11 12.11 -22.31 17.36
C LYS A 11 11.23 -23.51 17.75
N CYS A 12 10.17 -23.30 18.52
CA CYS A 12 9.19 -24.35 18.81
C CYS A 12 8.38 -24.77 17.56
N GLU A 13 8.12 -23.87 16.62
CA GLU A 13 7.48 -24.20 15.34
C GLU A 13 8.38 -25.10 14.49
N THR A 14 9.63 -24.69 14.31
CA THR A 14 10.60 -25.38 13.45
C THR A 14 11.15 -26.68 14.03
N GLU A 15 11.47 -26.74 15.33
CA GLU A 15 12.07 -27.94 15.95
C GLU A 15 11.03 -28.90 16.55
N GLN A 16 9.83 -28.42 16.89
CA GLN A 16 8.82 -29.22 17.63
C GLN A 16 7.46 -29.29 16.92
N GLY A 17 7.31 -28.70 15.73
CA GLY A 17 6.04 -28.67 14.99
C GLY A 17 4.91 -27.93 15.70
N ALA A 18 5.24 -27.05 16.65
CA ALA A 18 4.26 -26.33 17.45
C ALA A 18 3.59 -25.21 16.64
N ARG A 19 2.26 -25.12 16.70
CA ARG A 19 1.54 -24.00 16.05
C ARG A 19 1.75 -22.71 16.85
N VAL A 20 2.31 -21.69 16.21
CA VAL A 20 2.41 -20.34 16.78
C VAL A 20 1.09 -19.61 16.59
N TYR A 21 0.65 -18.90 17.63
CA TYR A 21 -0.52 -18.03 17.58
C TYR A 21 -0.16 -16.69 18.24
N GLU A 22 -0.24 -15.62 17.46
CA GLU A 22 -0.05 -14.25 17.94
C GLU A 22 -1.42 -13.69 18.35
N GLN A 23 -1.52 -13.19 19.59
CA GLN A 23 -2.79 -12.76 20.16
C GLN A 23 -3.03 -11.27 19.88
N GLU A 24 -3.70 -10.99 18.77
CA GLU A 24 -4.16 -9.64 18.42
C GLU A 24 -5.28 -9.17 19.38
N PHE A 25 -5.30 -7.86 19.69
CA PHE A 25 -6.38 -7.24 20.47
C PHE A 25 -6.81 -5.92 19.81
N GLY A 26 -8.02 -5.94 19.24
CA GLY A 26 -8.54 -4.86 18.41
C GLY A 26 -8.92 -3.60 19.19
N ILE A 27 -8.93 -2.47 18.47
CA ILE A 27 -9.27 -1.15 19.03
C ILE A 27 -10.74 -1.06 19.48
N ALA A 28 -11.62 -1.87 18.88
CA ALA A 28 -13.03 -1.96 19.26
C ALA A 28 -13.23 -2.70 20.59
N GLU A 29 -12.54 -3.83 20.78
CA GLU A 29 -12.50 -4.61 22.03
C GLU A 29 -11.92 -3.75 23.17
N ALA A 30 -10.82 -3.05 22.87
CA ALA A 30 -10.20 -2.08 23.77
C ALA A 30 -11.15 -0.94 24.15
N GLY A 31 -11.90 -0.38 23.20
CA GLY A 31 -12.90 0.66 23.47
C GLY A 31 -14.02 0.19 24.39
N ARG A 32 -14.54 -1.03 24.17
CA ARG A 32 -15.53 -1.65 25.06
C ARG A 32 -14.96 -1.88 26.47
N LEU A 33 -13.72 -2.38 26.58
CA LEU A 33 -13.03 -2.60 27.84
C LEU A 33 -12.79 -1.30 28.63
N SER A 34 -12.38 -0.24 27.93
CA SER A 34 -12.21 1.11 28.49
C SER A 34 -13.54 1.65 29.03
N ALA A 35 -14.61 1.62 28.22
CA ALA A 35 -15.93 2.09 28.61
C ALA A 35 -16.50 1.33 29.82
N MET A 36 -16.36 0.00 29.86
CA MET A 36 -16.74 -0.82 31.03
C MET A 36 -16.00 -0.37 32.30
N ARG A 37 -14.69 -0.09 32.19
CA ARG A 37 -13.87 0.31 33.33
C ARG A 37 -14.25 1.70 33.84
N LEU A 38 -14.40 2.67 32.93
CA LEU A 38 -14.82 4.04 33.23
C LEU A 38 -16.21 4.08 33.89
N ASN A 39 -17.19 3.35 33.34
CA ASN A 39 -18.54 3.29 33.89
C ASN A 39 -18.59 2.69 35.31
N LYS A 40 -17.75 1.70 35.62
CA LYS A 40 -17.66 1.09 36.97
C LYS A 40 -17.22 2.12 38.05
N TYR A 41 -16.39 3.10 37.68
CA TYR A 41 -16.02 4.20 38.58
C TYR A 41 -17.14 5.23 38.75
N VAL A 42 -17.87 5.58 37.68
CA VAL A 42 -19.04 6.48 37.75
C VAL A 42 -20.13 5.91 38.66
N VAL A 43 -20.45 4.62 38.54
CA VAL A 43 -21.45 3.95 39.37
C VAL A 43 -21.06 3.96 40.85
N ARG A 44 -19.76 3.83 41.19
CA ARG A 44 -19.28 3.97 42.57
C ARG A 44 -19.42 5.41 43.10
N ARG A 45 -19.13 6.44 42.29
CA ARG A 45 -19.29 7.85 42.70
C ARG A 45 -20.76 8.32 42.76
N ARG A 46 -21.70 7.69 42.04
CA ARG A 46 -23.15 8.01 42.12
C ARG A 46 -23.75 7.90 43.53
N LYS A 47 -23.11 7.17 44.46
CA LYS A 47 -23.54 7.12 45.88
C LYS A 47 -23.27 8.41 46.68
N PHE A 48 -22.53 9.40 46.13
CA PHE A 48 -22.13 10.62 46.86
C PHE A 48 -22.36 11.95 46.10
N GLY A 49 -23.14 11.95 45.01
CA GLY A 49 -23.55 13.20 44.35
C GLY A 49 -23.63 13.15 42.82
N ARG A 50 -24.33 14.13 42.22
CA ARG A 50 -24.54 14.22 40.77
C ARG A 50 -23.21 14.43 40.02
N ALA A 51 -22.83 13.48 39.18
CA ALA A 51 -21.74 13.61 38.22
C ALA A 51 -22.27 13.59 36.78
N LYS A 52 -21.79 14.51 35.94
CA LYS A 52 -22.01 14.54 34.48
C LYS A 52 -21.47 13.24 33.86
N ALA A 53 -22.10 12.75 32.79
CA ALA A 53 -21.64 11.55 32.09
C ALA A 53 -20.21 11.75 31.55
N LEU A 54 -19.40 10.67 31.51
CA LEU A 54 -18.04 10.71 30.99
C LEU A 54 -18.06 10.82 29.46
N SER A 55 -17.89 12.05 28.95
CA SER A 55 -17.78 12.35 27.53
C SER A 55 -16.33 12.26 27.01
N THR A 56 -15.66 11.13 27.24
CA THR A 56 -14.44 10.77 26.49
C THR A 56 -14.83 9.81 25.38
N ASN A 57 -14.28 10.01 24.18
CA ASN A 57 -14.56 9.16 23.05
C ASN A 57 -13.99 7.76 23.32
N ASN A 58 -14.73 6.69 23.00
CA ASN A 58 -14.39 5.32 23.44
C ASN A 58 -13.01 4.84 22.94
N TYR A 59 -12.44 5.51 21.95
CA TYR A 59 -11.19 5.16 21.27
C TYR A 59 -9.96 5.98 21.71
N GLU A 60 -10.12 7.01 22.54
CA GLU A 60 -9.03 7.89 23.00
C GLU A 60 -7.97 7.13 23.82
N ILE A 61 -8.39 6.44 24.88
CA ILE A 61 -7.49 5.63 25.71
C ILE A 61 -6.93 4.43 24.95
N PRO A 62 -7.73 3.64 24.19
CA PRO A 62 -7.19 2.65 23.28
C PRO A 62 -6.07 3.20 22.40
N GLY A 63 -6.28 4.31 21.69
CA GLY A 63 -5.27 4.92 20.82
C GLY A 63 -3.96 5.35 21.50
N MET A 64 -3.96 5.57 22.82
CA MET A 64 -2.72 5.72 23.62
C MET A 64 -2.03 4.38 23.91
N CYS A 65 -2.82 3.30 24.08
CA CYS A 65 -2.36 1.95 24.40
C CYS A 65 -1.85 1.15 23.19
N GLY A 66 -2.08 1.67 21.98
CA GLY A 66 -1.89 0.98 20.71
C GLY A 66 -3.08 1.25 19.79
N GLY A 67 -2.86 1.19 18.50
CA GLY A 67 -3.86 1.47 17.48
C GLY A 67 -3.17 1.47 16.14
N ALA A 68 -3.91 1.25 15.05
CA ALA A 68 -3.36 1.00 13.71
C ALA A 68 -2.15 1.90 13.41
N PRO A 69 -0.93 1.33 13.32
CA PRO A 69 -0.62 -0.08 13.04
C PRO A 69 -0.26 -0.99 14.23
N PHE A 70 -0.30 -0.51 15.47
CA PHE A 70 0.15 -1.26 16.64
C PHE A 70 -0.99 -2.00 17.36
N ASP A 71 -0.73 -3.21 17.86
CA ASP A 71 -1.64 -3.93 18.75
C ASP A 71 -1.92 -3.17 20.05
N VAL A 72 -3.16 -3.25 20.52
CA VAL A 72 -3.60 -2.54 21.73
C VAL A 72 -3.33 -3.39 22.97
N CYS A 73 -2.49 -2.93 23.89
CA CYS A 73 -2.21 -3.70 25.11
C CYS A 73 -3.44 -3.71 26.07
N PRO A 74 -4.09 -4.86 26.38
CA PRO A 74 -5.29 -4.88 27.22
C PRO A 74 -5.02 -4.42 28.66
N LEU A 75 -3.86 -4.78 29.21
CA LEU A 75 -3.44 -4.35 30.54
C LEU A 75 -3.24 -2.82 30.59
N ALA A 76 -2.68 -2.22 29.53
CA ALA A 76 -2.54 -0.78 29.43
C ALA A 76 -3.89 -0.07 29.41
N VAL A 77 -4.85 -0.57 28.63
CA VAL A 77 -6.23 -0.04 28.60
C VAL A 77 -6.85 -0.08 30.00
N ILE A 78 -6.77 -1.20 30.72
CA ILE A 78 -7.34 -1.32 32.08
C ILE A 78 -6.71 -0.32 33.05
N CYS A 79 -5.38 -0.15 32.99
CA CYS A 79 -4.64 0.72 33.89
C CYS A 79 -4.89 2.21 33.58
N LEU A 80 -4.79 2.61 32.30
CA LEU A 80 -5.02 4.00 31.86
C LEU A 80 -6.48 4.43 32.03
N SER A 81 -7.46 3.57 31.75
CA SER A 81 -8.87 3.86 32.07
C SER A 81 -9.13 4.00 33.57
N SER A 82 -8.36 3.31 34.41
CA SER A 82 -8.44 3.47 35.88
C SER A 82 -7.76 4.76 36.35
N ALA A 83 -6.62 5.13 35.76
CA ALA A 83 -5.90 6.37 36.04
C ALA A 83 -6.74 7.61 35.67
N TRP A 84 -7.27 7.67 34.44
CA TRP A 84 -8.13 8.76 34.00
C TRP A 84 -9.37 8.92 34.89
N ALA A 85 -10.01 7.81 35.28
CA ALA A 85 -11.17 7.85 36.19
C ALA A 85 -10.84 8.39 37.59
N ALA A 86 -9.60 8.27 38.05
CA ALA A 86 -9.14 8.78 39.34
C ALA A 86 -8.74 10.27 39.25
N GLU A 87 -7.98 10.65 38.21
CA GLU A 87 -7.29 11.94 38.12
C GLU A 87 -8.08 13.05 37.41
N ARG A 88 -9.24 12.75 36.83
CA ARG A 88 -10.08 13.70 36.07
C ARG A 88 -10.46 15.00 36.82
N GLN A 89 -10.32 15.06 38.14
CA GLN A 89 -10.54 16.30 38.90
C GLN A 89 -9.38 17.30 38.78
N HIS A 90 -8.19 16.85 38.40
CA HIS A 90 -6.98 17.68 38.30
C HIS A 90 -6.69 18.15 36.86
N HIS A 91 -7.24 17.48 35.84
CA HIS A 91 -7.06 17.84 34.44
C HIS A 91 -8.41 18.14 33.76
N ARG A 92 -8.57 19.38 33.24
CA ARG A 92 -9.76 19.78 32.47
C ARG A 92 -9.90 19.03 31.15
N GLU A 93 -8.78 18.67 30.53
CA GLU A 93 -8.72 18.14 29.17
C GLU A 93 -7.97 16.81 29.10
N PHE A 94 -8.50 15.88 28.29
CA PHE A 94 -7.90 14.56 28.11
C PHE A 94 -6.51 14.65 27.47
N ASN A 95 -6.32 15.49 26.45
CA ASN A 95 -5.05 15.60 25.73
C ASN A 95 -3.89 16.07 26.63
N THR A 96 -4.17 16.96 27.60
CA THR A 96 -3.18 17.46 28.56
C THR A 96 -2.80 16.39 29.59
N TRP A 97 -3.77 15.62 30.08
CA TRP A 97 -3.51 14.43 30.90
C TRP A 97 -2.75 13.34 30.13
N ALA A 98 -3.15 13.06 28.89
CA ALA A 98 -2.52 12.07 28.02
C ALA A 98 -1.09 12.45 27.61
N ARG A 99 -0.78 13.75 27.51
CA ARG A 99 0.60 14.23 27.40
C ARG A 99 1.37 13.95 28.67
N HIS A 100 0.95 14.52 29.81
CA HIS A 100 1.56 14.31 31.13
C HIS A 100 1.87 12.84 31.43
N ILE A 101 0.90 11.93 31.29
CA ILE A 101 1.08 10.49 31.60
C ILE A 101 2.12 9.81 30.72
N LEU A 102 2.19 10.16 29.43
CA LEU A 102 3.06 9.46 28.47
C LEU A 102 4.46 10.09 28.35
N ASP A 103 4.71 11.29 28.89
CA ASP A 103 6.05 11.92 28.93
C ASP A 103 6.69 11.93 30.33
N ASP A 104 5.93 12.00 31.43
CA ASP A 104 6.46 12.16 32.80
C ASP A 104 5.73 11.32 33.86
N GLY A 105 4.41 11.23 33.78
CA GLY A 105 3.56 10.64 34.82
C GLY A 105 3.55 9.11 34.88
N PHE A 106 4.19 8.41 33.94
CA PHE A 106 3.96 6.98 33.73
C PHE A 106 4.35 6.12 34.94
N LEU A 107 5.49 6.42 35.56
CA LEU A 107 6.01 5.68 36.73
C LEU A 107 5.39 6.14 38.06
N SER A 108 4.99 7.42 38.15
CA SER A 108 4.44 8.02 39.38
C SER A 108 2.95 7.74 39.56
N THR A 109 2.22 7.45 38.48
CA THR A 109 0.75 7.21 38.50
C THR A 109 0.39 5.90 39.21
N PRO A 110 -0.30 5.92 40.37
CA PRO A 110 -0.56 4.70 41.16
C PRO A 110 -1.37 3.63 40.42
N SER A 111 -2.30 4.04 39.55
CA SER A 111 -3.12 3.13 38.74
C SER A 111 -2.35 2.39 37.65
N LEU A 112 -1.14 2.84 37.29
CA LEU A 112 -0.27 2.18 36.31
C LEU A 112 0.69 1.17 36.94
N LYS A 113 0.79 1.10 38.27
CA LYS A 113 1.73 0.21 38.98
C LYS A 113 1.76 -1.26 38.49
N PRO A 114 0.62 -1.94 38.22
CA PRO A 114 0.65 -3.32 37.71
C PRO A 114 1.24 -3.44 36.30
N LEU A 115 1.01 -2.43 35.45
CA LEU A 115 1.57 -2.34 34.11
C LEU A 115 3.08 -2.07 34.18
N VAL A 116 3.50 -1.10 35.00
CA VAL A 116 4.91 -0.77 35.24
C VAL A 116 5.66 -2.01 35.73
N GLN A 117 5.14 -2.76 36.71
CA GLN A 117 5.75 -4.00 37.19
C GLN A 117 5.92 -5.05 36.08
N SER A 118 4.93 -5.22 35.20
CA SER A 118 5.01 -6.14 34.05
C SER A 118 6.01 -5.70 32.97
N LEU A 119 6.27 -4.39 32.86
CA LEU A 119 7.26 -3.81 31.94
C LEU A 119 8.68 -3.89 32.50
N CYS A 120 8.86 -3.60 33.79
CA CYS A 120 10.14 -3.76 34.51
C CYS A 120 10.72 -5.15 34.29
N LEU A 121 9.95 -6.22 34.48
CA LEU A 121 10.40 -7.61 34.22
C LEU A 121 11.03 -7.78 32.82
N GLY A 122 10.42 -7.22 31.78
CA GLY A 122 10.95 -7.31 30.41
C GLY A 122 12.19 -6.44 30.15
N PHE A 123 12.37 -5.37 30.93
CA PHE A 123 13.48 -4.44 30.83
C PHE A 123 14.69 -4.90 31.66
N ASP A 124 14.48 -5.33 32.89
CA ASP A 124 15.53 -5.76 33.82
C ASP A 124 16.19 -7.07 33.36
N ASP A 125 15.45 -7.93 32.63
CA ASP A 125 15.94 -9.13 31.93
C ASP A 125 16.84 -8.83 30.69
N LEU A 126 17.20 -7.56 30.43
CA LEU A 126 18.09 -7.17 29.34
C LEU A 126 19.53 -6.91 29.84
N PRO A 127 20.56 -7.46 29.16
CA PRO A 127 21.95 -7.04 29.32
C PRO A 127 22.11 -5.51 29.21
N VAL A 128 23.08 -4.96 29.95
CA VAL A 128 23.30 -3.51 30.08
C VAL A 128 23.36 -2.82 28.72
N GLN A 129 24.10 -3.37 27.77
CA GLN A 129 24.27 -2.81 26.42
C GLN A 129 22.93 -2.76 25.66
N LEU A 130 22.10 -3.80 25.78
CA LEU A 130 20.78 -3.84 25.16
C LEU A 130 19.81 -2.85 25.82
N ARG A 131 19.89 -2.64 27.14
CA ARG A 131 19.16 -1.56 27.82
C ARG A 131 19.59 -0.18 27.32
N THR A 132 20.90 0.06 27.17
CA THR A 132 21.45 1.32 26.63
C THR A 132 20.95 1.59 25.21
N CYS A 133 21.03 0.60 24.31
CA CYS A 133 20.52 0.69 22.95
C CYS A 133 19.00 0.95 22.91
N LEU A 134 18.23 0.25 23.75
CA LEU A 134 16.77 0.40 23.82
C LEU A 134 16.33 1.77 24.39
N LEU A 135 17.00 2.26 25.44
CA LEU A 135 16.78 3.61 25.97
C LEU A 135 17.09 4.66 24.90
N TYR A 136 18.17 4.47 24.12
CA TYR A 136 18.51 5.37 23.02
C TYR A 136 17.41 5.47 21.96
N CYS A 137 16.65 4.40 21.69
CA CYS A 137 15.49 4.47 20.79
C CYS A 137 14.36 5.42 21.27
N THR A 138 14.40 5.90 22.52
CA THR A 138 13.44 6.90 23.02
C THR A 138 13.90 8.34 22.89
N ILE A 139 15.07 8.61 22.29
CA ILE A 139 15.51 9.99 21.97
C ILE A 139 14.58 10.67 20.97
N TYR A 140 13.79 9.90 20.21
CA TYR A 140 12.84 10.45 19.23
C TYR A 140 11.47 10.77 19.88
N PRO A 141 10.75 11.79 19.39
CA PRO A 141 9.41 12.13 19.84
C PRO A 141 8.37 11.04 19.51
N ARG A 142 7.14 11.29 19.94
CA ARG A 142 6.04 10.32 19.80
C ARG A 142 5.76 10.01 18.32
N ARG A 143 5.49 8.74 18.02
CA ARG A 143 5.15 8.22 16.68
C ARG A 143 6.27 8.32 15.62
N TYR A 144 7.45 8.82 15.95
CA TYR A 144 8.60 8.74 15.05
C TYR A 144 8.92 7.29 14.69
N ARG A 145 9.39 7.06 13.46
CA ARG A 145 9.77 5.76 12.93
C ARG A 145 11.16 5.87 12.33
N PHE A 146 12.02 4.91 12.62
CA PHE A 146 13.42 4.88 12.18
C PHE A 146 13.73 3.65 11.33
N ASP A 147 14.72 3.81 10.45
CA ASP A 147 15.41 2.70 9.80
C ASP A 147 16.33 1.95 10.80
N LYS A 148 16.50 0.65 10.60
CA LYS A 148 17.42 -0.21 11.37
C LYS A 148 18.87 0.24 11.19
N GLY A 149 19.33 0.44 9.95
CA GLY A 149 20.72 0.80 9.65
C GLY A 149 21.09 2.15 10.25
N CYS A 150 20.21 3.14 10.10
CA CYS A 150 20.35 4.47 10.69
C CYS A 150 20.47 4.43 12.23
N MET A 151 19.63 3.65 12.91
CA MET A 151 19.72 3.45 14.37
C MET A 151 21.03 2.77 14.79
N VAL A 152 21.43 1.72 14.06
CA VAL A 152 22.67 0.96 14.31
C VAL A 152 23.89 1.87 14.19
N ARG A 153 23.99 2.68 13.13
CA ARG A 153 25.09 3.65 12.93
C ARG A 153 25.17 4.67 14.08
N LYS A 154 24.03 5.13 14.60
CA LYS A 154 23.98 6.04 15.77
C LYS A 154 24.47 5.38 17.06
N TRP A 155 24.14 4.11 17.31
CA TRP A 155 24.69 3.37 18.46
C TRP A 155 26.21 3.19 18.39
N ILE A 156 26.76 3.02 17.18
CA ILE A 156 28.21 2.91 16.94
C ILE A 156 28.89 4.28 17.12
N ALA A 157 28.31 5.34 16.58
CA ALA A 157 28.81 6.71 16.73
C ALA A 157 28.82 7.19 18.20
N GLU A 158 27.80 6.85 18.99
CA GLU A 158 27.78 7.03 20.45
C GLU A 158 28.85 6.19 21.16
N GLY A 159 29.20 5.03 20.62
CA GLY A 159 30.15 4.07 21.17
C GLY A 159 29.54 3.03 22.11
N PHE A 160 28.25 2.71 21.96
CA PHE A 160 27.60 1.61 22.71
C PHE A 160 28.05 0.24 22.22
N VAL A 161 28.34 0.14 20.92
CA VAL A 161 28.79 -1.07 20.23
C VAL A 161 29.87 -0.66 19.24
N SER A 162 30.92 -1.49 19.09
CA SER A 162 32.10 -1.16 18.28
C SER A 162 32.13 -1.80 16.89
N GLN A 163 31.17 -2.66 16.56
CA GLN A 163 31.11 -3.43 15.31
C GLN A 163 29.67 -3.43 14.78
N VAL A 164 29.50 -3.34 13.46
CA VAL A 164 28.18 -3.25 12.81
C VAL A 164 27.36 -4.51 13.05
N GLU A 165 27.98 -5.67 12.84
CA GLU A 165 27.35 -6.99 12.95
C GLU A 165 26.85 -7.25 14.38
N ALA A 166 27.57 -6.77 15.40
CA ALA A 166 27.15 -6.87 16.79
C ALA A 166 25.98 -5.93 17.11
N ALA A 167 25.96 -4.73 16.52
CA ALA A 167 24.88 -3.75 16.70
C ALA A 167 23.59 -4.18 15.99
N GLU A 168 23.70 -4.76 14.79
CA GLU A 168 22.56 -5.38 14.09
C GLU A 168 21.99 -6.56 14.88
N ALA A 169 22.85 -7.47 15.38
CA ALA A 169 22.42 -8.58 16.23
C ALA A 169 21.75 -8.10 17.54
N TYR A 170 22.16 -6.95 18.08
CA TYR A 170 21.47 -6.33 19.22
C TYR A 170 20.10 -5.78 18.83
N PHE A 171 19.98 -5.12 17.68
CA PHE A 171 18.70 -4.65 17.14
C PHE A 171 17.73 -5.82 16.93
N ASP A 172 18.16 -6.89 16.29
CA ASP A 172 17.35 -8.09 16.03
C ASP A 172 16.96 -8.82 17.32
N LYS A 173 17.79 -8.73 18.37
CA LYS A 173 17.46 -9.24 19.70
C LYS A 173 16.41 -8.38 20.43
N LEU A 174 16.40 -7.06 20.23
CA LEU A 174 15.32 -6.19 20.74
C LEU A 174 14.01 -6.41 19.96
N PHE A 175 14.10 -6.56 18.64
CA PHE A 175 12.97 -6.87 17.77
C PHE A 175 12.34 -8.23 18.08
N SER A 176 13.14 -9.30 18.22
CA SER A 176 12.63 -10.64 18.59
C SER A 176 12.02 -10.72 20.00
N ARG A 177 12.31 -9.76 20.88
CA ARG A 177 11.65 -9.58 22.19
C ARG A 177 10.36 -8.72 22.12
N ASN A 178 9.91 -8.32 20.92
CA ASN A 178 8.77 -7.44 20.68
C ASN A 178 8.86 -6.07 21.39
N LEU A 179 10.08 -5.60 21.66
CA LEU A 179 10.35 -4.28 22.23
C LEU A 179 10.37 -3.19 21.14
N LEU A 180 10.70 -3.60 19.92
CA LEU A 180 10.58 -2.85 18.67
C LEU A 180 9.54 -3.52 17.79
N GLN A 181 8.78 -2.74 17.02
CA GLN A 181 7.78 -3.22 16.06
C GLN A 181 8.09 -2.66 14.67
N ARG A 182 7.81 -3.45 13.63
CA ARG A 182 8.05 -3.11 12.22
C ARG A 182 6.73 -2.83 11.52
N HIS A 183 6.66 -1.73 10.78
CA HIS A 183 5.49 -1.35 9.99
C HIS A 183 5.92 -0.56 8.75
N MET A 184 5.51 -1.04 7.57
CA MET A 184 5.93 -0.51 6.26
C MET A 184 7.46 -0.37 6.16
N GLY A 185 8.20 -1.45 6.43
CA GLY A 185 9.67 -1.49 6.47
C GLY A 185 10.32 -0.82 7.69
N MET A 186 9.75 0.29 8.17
CA MET A 186 10.29 1.11 9.25
C MET A 186 10.00 0.54 10.65
N HIS A 187 10.79 0.94 11.64
CA HIS A 187 10.72 0.46 13.02
C HIS A 187 10.29 1.55 14.00
N ALA A 188 9.62 1.16 15.07
CA ALA A 188 9.26 2.04 16.18
C ALA A 188 9.22 1.29 17.53
N VAL A 189 9.36 2.04 18.63
CA VAL A 189 9.08 1.54 19.98
C VAL A 189 7.57 1.62 20.22
N HIS A 190 6.95 0.55 20.71
CA HIS A 190 5.51 0.53 21.05
C HIS A 190 5.15 1.69 22.00
N PRO A 191 4.04 2.44 21.82
CA PRO A 191 3.76 3.66 22.57
C PRO A 191 3.82 3.52 24.11
N ILE A 192 3.32 2.40 24.66
CA ILE A 192 3.35 2.13 26.10
C ILE A 192 4.75 1.78 26.59
N MET A 193 5.53 1.06 25.78
CA MET A 193 6.93 0.80 26.08
C MET A 193 7.75 2.10 26.03
N ARG A 194 7.49 2.98 25.05
CA ARG A 194 8.14 4.30 24.96
C ARG A 194 7.87 5.14 26.20
N ALA A 195 6.62 5.24 26.67
CA ALA A 195 6.29 6.03 27.86
C ALA A 195 7.02 5.55 29.13
N PHE A 196 7.09 4.23 29.32
CA PHE A 196 7.88 3.62 30.40
C PHE A 196 9.38 3.94 30.27
N LEU A 197 9.95 3.76 29.07
CA LEU A 197 11.37 3.98 28.81
C LEU A 197 11.78 5.46 28.87
N VAL A 198 10.93 6.40 28.46
CA VAL A 198 11.17 7.85 28.59
C VAL A 198 11.28 8.24 30.06
N CYS A 199 10.38 7.74 30.92
CA CYS A 199 10.46 7.99 32.35
C CYS A 199 11.73 7.38 32.96
N LYS A 200 12.15 6.18 32.52
CA LYS A 200 13.44 5.58 32.93
C LYS A 200 14.64 6.39 32.45
N ALA A 201 14.63 6.88 31.21
CA ALA A 201 15.69 7.72 30.66
C ALA A 201 15.82 9.06 31.42
N LYS A 202 14.71 9.63 31.89
CA LYS A 202 14.69 10.81 32.77
C LYS A 202 15.22 10.49 34.18
N GLU A 203 14.75 9.42 34.82
CA GLU A 203 15.24 8.97 36.14
C GLU A 203 16.76 8.74 36.16
N ASP A 204 17.32 8.13 35.12
CA ASP A 204 18.75 7.82 34.99
C ASP A 204 19.60 8.99 34.42
N ASN A 205 18.99 10.14 34.10
CA ASN A 205 19.61 11.26 33.35
C ASN A 205 20.34 10.78 32.07
N PHE A 206 19.73 9.84 31.35
CA PHE A 206 20.29 9.19 30.17
C PHE A 206 20.04 9.96 28.88
N ILE A 207 18.85 10.57 28.76
CA ILE A 207 18.41 11.50 27.71
C ILE A 207 17.67 12.64 28.40
N ALA A 208 18.03 13.87 28.06
CA ALA A 208 17.23 15.05 28.36
C ALA A 208 16.24 15.32 27.22
N TYR A 209 15.03 15.70 27.61
CA TYR A 209 13.95 16.14 26.73
C TYR A 209 13.64 17.60 27.04
N ASP A 210 12.84 18.23 26.19
CA ASP A 210 12.52 19.64 26.36
C ASP A 210 11.75 19.98 27.63
N GLY A 211 11.84 21.25 28.03
CA GLY A 211 10.97 21.87 29.02
C GLY A 211 10.78 21.12 30.35
N ASN A 212 11.85 20.89 31.14
CA ASN A 212 11.86 20.98 32.63
C ASN A 212 13.07 20.32 33.35
N GLN A 213 13.92 19.50 32.70
CA GLN A 213 14.99 18.73 33.40
C GLN A 213 16.40 18.92 32.82
N ARG A 214 16.85 20.17 32.65
CA ARG A 214 18.22 20.51 32.25
C ARG A 214 19.17 20.64 33.47
N LYS A 215 19.31 19.58 34.29
CA LYS A 215 20.17 19.58 35.50
C LYS A 215 21.31 18.56 35.42
N GLY A 216 22.54 19.05 35.58
CA GLY A 216 23.76 18.23 35.54
C GLY A 216 24.25 17.94 34.12
N VAL A 217 25.14 16.95 33.98
CA VAL A 217 25.85 16.66 32.73
C VAL A 217 24.95 15.91 31.75
N ILE A 218 24.32 16.65 30.84
CA ILE A 218 23.54 16.08 29.73
C ILE A 218 24.50 15.56 28.66
N ARG A 219 24.29 14.31 28.21
CA ARG A 219 25.04 13.69 27.11
C ARG A 219 24.20 13.48 25.86
N ARG A 220 22.88 13.47 26.00
CA ARG A 220 21.93 13.21 24.91
C ARG A 220 20.75 14.14 25.08
N LEU A 221 20.40 14.85 24.03
CA LEU A 221 19.37 15.88 24.06
C LEU A 221 18.41 15.66 22.89
N SER A 222 17.12 15.70 23.20
CA SER A 222 16.01 15.70 22.24
C SER A 222 15.30 17.04 22.37
N LEU A 223 15.26 17.80 21.28
CA LEU A 223 14.57 19.09 21.19
C LEU A 223 13.37 18.98 20.25
N SER A 224 12.30 19.69 20.60
CA SER A 224 11.12 19.93 19.75
C SER A 224 11.03 21.44 19.56
N THR A 225 10.83 21.95 18.35
CA THR A 225 10.78 23.40 18.13
C THR A 225 9.54 24.10 18.71
N ASP A 226 8.59 23.33 19.28
CA ASP A 226 7.35 23.80 19.91
C ASP A 226 7.54 24.72 21.14
N ASP A 227 8.71 24.71 21.79
CA ASP A 227 8.97 25.42 23.06
C ASP A 227 10.11 26.48 22.90
N GLU A 228 9.86 27.75 23.26
CA GLU A 228 10.83 28.89 23.21
C GLU A 228 11.94 28.80 24.30
N ASP A 229 12.39 27.60 24.65
CA ASP A 229 13.12 27.32 25.89
C ASP A 229 14.65 27.46 25.68
N VAL A 230 15.16 28.69 25.84
CA VAL A 230 16.58 29.11 25.66
C VAL A 230 17.57 28.06 26.17
N LEU A 231 18.46 27.62 25.28
CA LEU A 231 19.46 26.58 25.57
C LEU A 231 20.66 27.15 26.35
N ASP A 232 20.93 26.58 27.52
CA ASP A 232 22.11 26.91 28.32
C ASP A 232 23.39 26.29 27.71
N GLU A 233 24.38 27.13 27.38
CA GLU A 233 25.65 26.69 26.80
C GLU A 233 26.42 25.70 27.70
N ASP A 234 26.35 25.86 29.02
CA ASP A 234 27.03 24.97 29.97
C ASP A 234 26.43 23.56 29.91
N VAL A 235 25.11 23.45 29.72
CA VAL A 235 24.40 22.19 29.51
C VAL A 235 24.83 21.53 28.19
N LEU A 236 24.93 22.32 27.11
CA LEU A 236 25.29 21.83 25.77
C LEU A 236 26.75 21.38 25.65
N SER A 237 27.66 21.93 26.47
CA SER A 237 29.11 21.66 26.43
C SER A 237 29.51 20.17 26.62
N HIS A 238 28.58 19.32 27.05
CA HIS A 238 28.78 17.88 27.29
C HIS A 238 27.99 16.95 26.36
N THR A 239 27.12 17.49 25.52
CA THR A 239 26.26 16.74 24.61
C THR A 239 27.08 15.99 23.57
N ARG A 240 26.72 14.71 23.34
CA ARG A 240 27.32 13.79 22.37
C ARG A 240 26.33 13.33 21.30
N SER A 241 25.05 13.24 21.63
CA SER A 241 23.96 13.08 20.67
C SER A 241 22.94 14.19 20.83
N LEU A 242 22.58 14.83 19.71
CA LEU A 242 21.53 15.82 19.61
C LEU A 242 20.56 15.40 18.51
N VAL A 243 19.29 15.31 18.86
CA VAL A 243 18.18 15.14 17.91
C VAL A 243 17.30 16.38 17.98
N VAL A 244 17.09 17.03 16.85
CA VAL A 244 16.17 18.17 16.70
C VAL A 244 15.02 17.75 15.80
N CYS A 245 13.80 17.88 16.33
CA CYS A 245 12.56 17.69 15.58
C CYS A 245 11.94 19.05 15.33
N GLY A 246 11.81 19.43 14.06
CA GLY A 246 11.10 20.65 13.68
C GLY A 246 9.61 20.44 13.44
N HIS A 247 8.88 21.56 13.43
CA HIS A 247 7.63 21.74 12.71
C HIS A 247 7.79 22.83 11.64
N ASP A 248 6.87 22.87 10.68
CA ASP A 248 6.85 23.89 9.62
C ASP A 248 6.60 25.27 10.28
N GLU A 249 7.32 26.31 9.84
CA GLU A 249 7.31 27.73 10.31
C GLU A 249 8.30 28.18 11.41
N ASP A 250 9.00 27.28 12.13
CA ASP A 250 9.94 27.68 13.21
C ASP A 250 11.34 28.17 12.71
N VAL A 251 12.20 28.66 13.62
CA VAL A 251 13.63 29.03 13.36
C VAL A 251 14.57 28.20 14.24
N LEU A 252 15.67 27.69 13.69
CA LEU A 252 16.61 26.81 14.42
C LEU A 252 17.55 27.59 15.36
N ASP A 253 17.09 27.94 16.56
CA ASP A 253 17.95 28.58 17.58
C ASP A 253 18.78 27.56 18.37
N VAL A 254 19.68 26.85 17.68
CA VAL A 254 20.64 25.91 18.30
C VAL A 254 22.05 26.49 18.20
N PRO A 255 22.71 26.84 19.33
CA PRO A 255 24.07 27.40 19.32
C PRO A 255 25.12 26.30 19.08
N PHE A 256 25.19 25.77 17.86
CA PHE A 256 26.10 24.68 17.46
C PHE A 256 27.55 24.94 17.88
N LYS A 257 28.03 26.20 17.83
CA LYS A 257 29.37 26.61 18.28
C LYS A 257 29.70 26.23 19.73
N ALA A 258 28.70 26.06 20.61
CA ALA A 258 28.89 25.61 22.00
C ALA A 258 29.07 24.09 22.13
N ILE A 259 28.55 23.30 21.18
CA ILE A 259 28.37 21.83 21.31
C ILE A 259 29.62 21.03 20.90
N LYS A 260 30.79 21.41 21.43
CA LYS A 260 32.12 20.96 20.96
C LYS A 260 32.45 19.47 21.13
N LYS A 261 31.56 18.66 21.72
CA LYS A 261 31.75 17.21 21.97
C LYS A 261 30.77 16.33 21.19
N LEU A 262 29.99 16.91 20.27
CA LEU A 262 28.95 16.21 19.52
C LEU A 262 29.54 15.12 18.60
N ARG A 263 28.89 13.96 18.58
CA ARG A 263 29.23 12.77 17.77
C ARG A 263 28.10 12.35 16.85
N VAL A 264 26.86 12.51 17.32
CA VAL A 264 25.63 12.28 16.56
C VAL A 264 24.88 13.61 16.51
N LEU A 265 24.63 14.11 15.31
CA LEU A 265 23.66 15.16 15.06
C LEU A 265 22.58 14.59 14.14
N GLU A 266 21.34 14.74 14.54
CA GLU A 266 20.20 14.48 13.70
C GLU A 266 19.22 15.66 13.74
N ILE A 267 18.84 16.11 12.55
CA ILE A 267 17.87 17.17 12.32
C ILE A 267 16.87 16.58 11.32
N TYR A 268 15.56 16.68 11.59
CA TYR A 268 14.58 16.27 10.59
C TYR A 268 13.28 17.07 10.64
N ARG A 269 12.62 17.17 9.47
CA ARG A 269 11.36 17.91 9.25
C ARG A 269 11.41 19.32 9.81
N SER A 270 12.51 20.01 9.51
CA SER A 270 12.80 21.29 10.11
C SER A 270 13.10 22.28 9.01
N ASP A 271 12.06 22.93 8.51
CA ASP A 271 12.19 24.11 7.64
C ASP A 271 12.91 25.26 8.35
N CYS A 272 13.12 25.14 9.66
CA CYS A 272 13.89 26.05 10.49
C CYS A 272 15.41 26.02 10.26
N ALA A 273 15.94 24.96 9.61
CA ALA A 273 17.38 24.78 9.37
C ALA A 273 17.81 25.30 7.99
N GLN A 274 18.87 26.11 7.93
CA GLN A 274 19.29 26.85 6.73
C GLN A 274 20.76 26.61 6.37
N ASN A 275 21.18 27.04 5.17
CA ASN A 275 22.59 26.95 4.72
C ASN A 275 23.58 27.60 5.72
N GLY A 276 23.16 28.62 6.47
CA GLY A 276 23.98 29.26 7.50
C GLY A 276 24.39 28.30 8.63
N ASP A 277 23.49 27.43 9.07
CA ASP A 277 23.73 26.46 10.14
C ASP A 277 24.76 25.40 9.72
N MET A 278 24.77 25.04 8.43
CA MET A 278 25.69 24.06 7.89
C MET A 278 27.16 24.45 8.08
N VAL A 279 27.50 25.75 8.07
CA VAL A 279 28.87 26.23 8.33
C VAL A 279 29.29 25.93 9.76
N ASP A 280 28.40 26.11 10.73
CA ASP A 280 28.65 25.84 12.15
C ASP A 280 28.65 24.35 12.46
N ILE A 281 27.72 23.58 11.88
CA ILE A 281 27.69 22.12 11.95
C ILE A 281 29.00 21.53 11.42
N CYS A 282 29.56 22.06 10.32
CA CYS A 282 30.86 21.65 9.81
C CYS A 282 32.06 22.08 10.69
N GLY A 283 31.83 22.88 11.73
CA GLY A 283 32.78 23.13 12.82
C GLY A 283 32.86 22.00 13.86
N LEU A 284 31.89 21.08 13.89
CA LEU A 284 31.77 20.02 14.90
C LEU A 284 32.64 18.80 14.58
N ILE A 285 33.96 18.99 14.59
CA ILE A 285 34.99 18.01 14.15
C ILE A 285 34.94 16.61 14.79
N TRP A 286 34.17 16.41 15.87
CA TRP A 286 33.97 15.12 16.54
C TRP A 286 32.74 14.34 16.04
N LEU A 287 31.97 14.92 15.10
CA LEU A 287 30.85 14.23 14.46
C LEU A 287 31.32 12.96 13.75
N LYS A 288 30.59 11.88 14.04
CA LYS A 288 30.67 10.56 13.40
C LYS A 288 29.41 10.28 12.59
N CYS A 289 28.25 10.78 13.01
CA CYS A 289 26.99 10.62 12.31
C CYS A 289 26.30 11.99 12.19
N LEU A 290 26.10 12.44 10.96
CA LEU A 290 25.33 13.63 10.61
C LEU A 290 24.13 13.19 9.76
N VAL A 291 22.93 13.45 10.26
CA VAL A 291 21.66 13.14 9.61
C VAL A 291 20.83 14.42 9.52
N ILE A 292 20.43 14.81 8.31
CA ILE A 292 19.61 15.98 8.03
C ILE A 292 18.55 15.53 7.02
N LYS A 293 17.31 15.31 7.48
CA LYS A 293 16.25 14.72 6.65
C LYS A 293 15.06 15.64 6.45
N SER A 294 14.57 15.78 5.21
CA SER A 294 13.38 16.60 4.92
C SER A 294 13.53 18.04 5.44
N CYS A 295 14.65 18.68 5.07
CA CYS A 295 14.99 20.06 5.45
C CYS A 295 15.24 20.85 4.14
N TYR A 296 14.16 21.31 3.52
CA TYR A 296 14.18 21.78 2.13
C TYR A 296 14.94 23.10 1.94
N GLN A 297 15.05 23.92 3.00
CA GLN A 297 15.82 25.17 2.99
C GLN A 297 17.34 24.96 2.92
N ILE A 298 17.85 23.76 3.20
CA ILE A 298 19.27 23.41 3.01
C ILE A 298 19.47 23.05 1.55
N THR A 299 20.03 23.99 0.78
CA THR A 299 20.21 23.92 -0.68
C THR A 299 21.66 23.73 -1.12
N GLU A 300 22.62 23.86 -0.20
CA GLU A 300 24.04 23.64 -0.47
C GLU A 300 24.75 22.94 0.70
N LEU A 301 25.74 22.10 0.37
CA LEU A 301 26.67 21.52 1.34
C LEU A 301 27.99 22.32 1.27
N PRO A 302 28.37 23.07 2.33
CA PRO A 302 29.53 23.96 2.26
C PRO A 302 30.85 23.19 2.19
N ARG A 303 31.89 23.83 1.62
CA ARG A 303 33.25 23.24 1.48
C ARG A 303 33.87 22.85 2.82
N GLU A 304 33.45 23.53 3.88
CA GLU A 304 33.71 23.25 5.29
C GLU A 304 33.42 21.80 5.69
N ILE A 305 32.55 21.07 4.99
CA ILE A 305 32.23 19.66 5.29
C ILE A 305 33.48 18.79 5.39
N GLY A 306 34.51 19.07 4.57
CA GLY A 306 35.80 18.37 4.60
C GLY A 306 36.63 18.59 5.87
N ARG A 307 36.15 19.36 6.85
CA ARG A 307 36.70 19.44 8.21
C ARG A 307 36.24 18.29 9.11
N LEU A 308 35.09 17.66 8.81
CA LEU A 308 34.50 16.58 9.60
C LEU A 308 35.21 15.23 9.34
N GLN A 309 36.53 15.16 9.48
CA GLN A 309 37.32 13.98 9.08
C GLN A 309 36.97 12.68 9.85
N ASN A 310 36.33 12.79 11.01
CA ASN A 310 35.82 11.67 11.81
C ASN A 310 34.44 11.15 11.36
N LEU A 311 33.83 11.74 10.32
CA LEU A 311 32.46 11.42 9.90
C LEU A 311 32.40 10.03 9.23
N GLU A 312 31.59 9.15 9.80
CA GLU A 312 31.33 7.77 9.36
C GLU A 312 29.99 7.67 8.61
N THR A 313 29.06 8.59 8.86
CA THR A 313 27.75 8.66 8.20
C THR A 313 27.39 10.10 7.87
N LEU A 314 27.10 10.36 6.60
CA LEU A 314 26.44 11.57 6.10
C LEU A 314 25.14 11.15 5.41
N ASP A 315 24.01 11.62 5.93
CA ASP A 315 22.68 11.32 5.42
C ASP A 315 21.91 12.64 5.31
N VAL A 316 21.76 13.15 4.09
CA VAL A 316 21.12 14.45 3.79
C VAL A 316 19.85 14.27 2.95
N ALA A 317 19.16 13.14 3.12
CA ALA A 317 18.04 12.73 2.27
C ALA A 317 16.84 13.70 2.32
N GLY A 318 16.28 14.03 1.16
CA GLY A 318 15.14 14.96 1.05
C GLY A 318 15.49 16.41 1.42
N THR A 319 16.71 16.85 1.14
CA THR A 319 17.13 18.26 1.22
C THR A 319 17.20 18.87 -0.19
N GLY A 320 17.20 20.20 -0.29
CA GLY A 320 17.33 20.90 -1.58
C GLY A 320 18.76 20.92 -2.14
N ILE A 321 19.65 20.04 -1.68
CA ILE A 321 21.08 20.08 -2.04
C ILE A 321 21.24 19.76 -3.54
N SER A 322 21.73 20.74 -4.30
CA SER A 322 21.89 20.63 -5.75
C SER A 322 23.26 20.12 -6.21
N LYS A 323 24.29 20.21 -5.36
CA LYS A 323 25.68 19.78 -5.65
C LYS A 323 26.43 19.33 -4.39
N LEU A 324 27.29 18.33 -4.54
CA LEU A 324 28.26 17.96 -3.51
C LEU A 324 29.62 18.66 -3.74
N PRO A 325 30.24 19.28 -2.73
CA PRO A 325 31.54 19.93 -2.85
C PRO A 325 32.67 18.90 -2.99
N THR A 326 33.73 19.26 -3.71
CA THR A 326 34.93 18.41 -3.91
C THR A 326 35.63 18.02 -2.61
N GLU A 327 35.40 18.79 -1.56
CA GLU A 327 35.87 18.56 -0.20
C GLU A 327 35.26 17.33 0.47
N ILE A 328 34.17 16.75 -0.08
CA ILE A 328 33.62 15.47 0.37
C ILE A 328 34.69 14.37 0.35
N GLY A 329 35.61 14.38 -0.63
CA GLY A 329 36.72 13.42 -0.73
C GLY A 329 37.80 13.55 0.36
N LYS A 330 37.63 14.45 1.34
CA LYS A 330 38.46 14.51 2.57
C LYS A 330 37.91 13.60 3.68
N LEU A 331 36.66 13.12 3.56
CA LEU A 331 35.98 12.28 4.55
C LEU A 331 36.42 10.81 4.45
N GLN A 332 37.69 10.53 4.72
CA GLN A 332 38.28 9.20 4.50
C GLN A 332 37.68 8.08 5.38
N HIS A 333 37.00 8.43 6.47
CA HIS A 333 36.29 7.50 7.36
C HIS A 333 34.81 7.31 7.01
N LEU A 334 34.30 7.95 5.96
CA LEU A 334 32.88 7.87 5.59
C LEU A 334 32.53 6.45 5.12
N GLU A 335 31.61 5.80 5.85
CA GLU A 335 31.11 4.47 5.54
C GLU A 335 29.72 4.50 4.88
N THR A 336 28.95 5.56 5.11
CA THR A 336 27.62 5.76 4.53
C THR A 336 27.48 7.18 4.01
N LEU A 337 27.13 7.31 2.73
CA LEU A 337 26.65 8.54 2.11
C LEU A 337 25.24 8.30 1.57
N ASN A 338 24.28 9.09 2.04
CA ASN A 338 22.92 9.11 1.53
C ASN A 338 22.55 10.53 1.12
N VAL A 339 22.18 10.69 -0.16
CA VAL A 339 21.68 11.92 -0.77
C VAL A 339 20.35 11.66 -1.51
N CYS A 340 19.60 10.64 -1.07
CA CYS A 340 18.31 10.25 -1.63
C CYS A 340 17.34 11.43 -1.73
N GLY A 341 16.66 11.62 -2.86
CA GLY A 341 15.65 12.66 -3.03
C GLY A 341 16.20 14.08 -2.90
N THR A 342 17.41 14.32 -3.41
CA THR A 342 18.05 15.65 -3.49
C THR A 342 18.19 16.09 -4.95
N GLU A 343 18.43 17.39 -5.18
CA GLU A 343 18.61 17.98 -6.52
C GLU A 343 20.03 17.73 -7.11
N VAL A 344 20.75 16.71 -6.62
CA VAL A 344 22.12 16.41 -7.06
C VAL A 344 22.12 15.91 -8.51
N THR A 345 22.73 16.71 -9.39
CA THR A 345 22.91 16.41 -10.83
C THR A 345 24.24 15.73 -11.13
N GLU A 346 25.30 16.06 -10.38
CA GLU A 346 26.64 15.54 -10.61
C GLU A 346 27.34 15.17 -9.29
N LEU A 347 28.07 14.06 -9.30
CA LEU A 347 28.90 13.61 -8.18
C LEU A 347 30.37 13.97 -8.46
N PRO A 348 31.07 14.67 -7.55
CA PRO A 348 32.42 15.17 -7.83
C PRO A 348 33.43 14.02 -7.91
N THR A 349 34.41 14.13 -8.82
CA THR A 349 35.47 13.11 -9.02
C THR A 349 36.22 12.73 -7.75
N SER A 350 36.26 13.63 -6.76
CA SER A 350 36.78 13.39 -5.40
C SER A 350 36.12 12.24 -4.65
N MET A 351 34.94 11.76 -5.08
CA MET A 351 34.30 10.53 -4.59
C MET A 351 35.24 9.31 -4.61
N GLU A 352 36.20 9.27 -5.56
CA GLU A 352 37.22 8.21 -5.67
C GLU A 352 38.06 8.00 -4.39
N LYS A 353 38.09 9.00 -3.49
CA LYS A 353 38.88 9.01 -2.25
C LYS A 353 38.14 8.37 -1.07
N LEU A 354 36.83 8.10 -1.20
CA LEU A 354 35.99 7.53 -0.14
C LEU A 354 36.15 6.01 -0.02
N GLN A 355 37.39 5.55 0.17
CA GLN A 355 37.75 4.13 0.15
C GLN A 355 37.12 3.30 1.29
N SER A 356 36.60 3.95 2.33
CA SER A 356 35.87 3.32 3.43
C SER A 356 34.37 3.12 3.16
N LEU A 357 33.84 3.61 2.04
CA LEU A 357 32.40 3.66 1.78
C LEU A 357 31.81 2.26 1.61
N LYS A 358 30.77 1.95 2.40
CA LYS A 358 30.04 0.66 2.41
C LYS A 358 28.62 0.81 1.87
N THR A 359 28.01 1.97 2.04
CA THR A 359 26.66 2.28 1.53
C THR A 359 26.69 3.61 0.81
N LEU A 360 26.26 3.60 -0.44
CA LEU A 360 26.00 4.78 -1.25
C LEU A 360 24.57 4.72 -1.74
N ASP A 361 23.79 5.72 -1.36
CA ASP A 361 22.41 5.93 -1.78
C ASP A 361 22.32 7.31 -2.43
N VAL A 362 22.05 7.32 -3.73
CA VAL A 362 21.85 8.51 -4.58
C VAL A 362 20.49 8.42 -5.28
N SER A 363 19.55 7.66 -4.72
CA SER A 363 18.23 7.42 -5.32
C SER A 363 17.40 8.70 -5.45
N ASP A 364 16.46 8.74 -6.40
CA ASP A 364 15.61 9.91 -6.67
C ASP A 364 16.43 11.22 -6.85
N THR A 365 17.58 11.15 -7.53
CA THR A 365 18.42 12.31 -7.91
C THR A 365 18.60 12.42 -9.42
N GLU A 366 19.19 13.51 -9.91
CA GLU A 366 19.42 13.74 -11.34
C GLU A 366 20.78 13.22 -11.86
N VAL A 367 21.44 12.32 -11.12
CA VAL A 367 22.74 11.74 -11.51
C VAL A 367 22.63 10.92 -12.80
N THR A 368 23.56 11.15 -13.74
CA THR A 368 23.60 10.50 -15.06
C THR A 368 24.73 9.47 -15.22
N GLU A 369 25.85 9.63 -14.51
CA GLU A 369 27.07 8.84 -14.71
C GLU A 369 27.74 8.38 -13.41
N LEU A 370 28.37 7.18 -13.45
CA LEU A 370 28.98 6.51 -12.30
C LEU A 370 30.52 6.38 -12.43
N THR A 371 31.20 7.41 -12.93
CA THR A 371 32.63 7.38 -13.31
C THR A 371 33.61 7.07 -12.17
N TRP A 372 33.25 7.33 -10.92
CA TRP A 372 34.08 7.14 -9.71
C TRP A 372 34.02 5.72 -9.13
N ILE A 373 33.11 4.87 -9.61
CA ILE A 373 32.74 3.59 -9.00
C ILE A 373 33.90 2.59 -8.88
N GLU A 374 34.87 2.67 -9.80
CA GLU A 374 36.05 1.79 -9.87
C GLU A 374 36.84 1.71 -8.55
N LYS A 375 36.86 2.81 -7.77
CA LYS A 375 37.67 2.92 -6.54
C LYS A 375 36.93 2.49 -5.27
N LEU A 376 35.61 2.32 -5.30
CA LEU A 376 34.80 2.06 -4.09
C LEU A 376 34.71 0.57 -3.73
N GLN A 377 35.86 -0.12 -3.68
CA GLN A 377 35.96 -1.59 -3.52
C GLN A 377 35.36 -2.15 -2.21
N TYR A 378 35.02 -1.29 -1.25
CA TYR A 378 34.41 -1.67 0.03
C TYR A 378 32.87 -1.59 0.04
N LEU A 379 32.26 -1.14 -1.07
CA LEU A 379 30.83 -0.94 -1.18
C LEU A 379 30.06 -2.26 -1.06
N LYS A 380 29.07 -2.28 -0.16
CA LYS A 380 28.10 -3.37 0.07
C LYS A 380 26.72 -3.04 -0.50
N THR A 381 26.34 -1.78 -0.52
CA THR A 381 25.05 -1.31 -1.04
C THR A 381 25.28 -0.14 -1.97
N LEU A 382 24.79 -0.27 -3.19
CA LEU A 382 24.68 0.80 -4.17
C LEU A 382 23.21 0.92 -4.58
N ASP A 383 22.63 2.09 -4.29
CA ASP A 383 21.29 2.46 -4.74
C ASP A 383 21.41 3.70 -5.63
N VAL A 384 21.04 3.53 -6.90
CA VAL A 384 20.95 4.60 -7.91
C VAL A 384 19.54 4.63 -8.51
N SER A 385 18.54 4.12 -7.79
CA SER A 385 17.15 4.05 -8.28
C SER A 385 16.54 5.43 -8.55
N GLY A 386 15.65 5.54 -9.54
CA GLY A 386 15.02 6.82 -9.89
C GLY A 386 15.96 7.88 -10.47
N THR A 387 17.20 7.52 -10.85
CA THR A 387 18.18 8.42 -11.46
C THR A 387 18.18 8.38 -12.99
N GLN A 388 18.87 9.33 -13.62
CA GLN A 388 19.03 9.43 -15.08
C GLN A 388 20.21 8.58 -15.62
N VAL A 389 20.62 7.54 -14.88
CA VAL A 389 21.68 6.61 -15.34
C VAL A 389 21.18 5.77 -16.51
N THR A 390 21.93 5.81 -17.62
CA THR A 390 21.60 5.10 -18.89
C THR A 390 22.40 3.82 -19.10
N GLU A 391 23.55 3.67 -18.44
CA GLU A 391 24.37 2.45 -18.49
C GLU A 391 25.10 2.17 -17.17
N LEU A 392 25.33 0.90 -16.87
CA LEU A 392 26.22 0.48 -15.79
C LEU A 392 27.65 0.28 -16.35
N PRO A 393 28.66 0.98 -15.81
CA PRO A 393 30.03 0.89 -16.29
C PRO A 393 30.64 -0.50 -16.01
N ARG A 394 31.58 -0.93 -16.85
CA ARG A 394 32.28 -2.24 -16.71
C ARG A 394 33.11 -2.32 -15.44
N GLU A 395 33.46 -1.18 -14.88
CA GLU A 395 34.18 -0.97 -13.63
C GLU A 395 33.39 -1.51 -12.42
N ILE A 396 32.08 -1.77 -12.56
CA ILE A 396 31.24 -2.45 -11.56
C ILE A 396 31.85 -3.78 -11.07
N LYS A 397 32.62 -4.48 -11.92
CA LYS A 397 33.34 -5.73 -11.57
C LYS A 397 34.25 -5.60 -10.33
N ASN A 398 34.70 -4.39 -10.01
CA ASN A 398 35.59 -4.13 -8.88
C ASN A 398 34.84 -4.09 -7.54
N LEU A 399 33.51 -4.07 -7.54
CA LEU A 399 32.68 -4.08 -6.34
C LEU A 399 32.45 -5.51 -5.82
N GLU A 400 33.53 -6.28 -5.63
CA GLU A 400 33.49 -7.69 -5.17
C GLU A 400 32.78 -7.90 -3.81
N ARG A 401 32.53 -6.81 -3.07
CA ARG A 401 31.85 -6.79 -1.79
C ARG A 401 30.36 -6.44 -1.86
N LEU A 402 29.84 -6.10 -3.03
CA LEU A 402 28.46 -5.66 -3.20
C LEU A 402 27.48 -6.78 -2.84
N GLU A 403 26.55 -6.47 -1.94
CA GLU A 403 25.47 -7.35 -1.47
C GLU A 403 24.11 -6.89 -2.03
N THR A 404 23.95 -5.59 -2.31
CA THR A 404 22.74 -4.99 -2.89
C THR A 404 23.12 -4.03 -4.01
N LEU A 405 22.50 -4.21 -5.18
CA LEU A 405 22.52 -3.28 -6.31
C LEU A 405 21.08 -2.97 -6.71
N ASP A 406 20.68 -1.72 -6.56
CA ASP A 406 19.40 -1.20 -7.03
C ASP A 406 19.65 -0.17 -8.13
N VAL A 407 19.09 -0.43 -9.32
CA VAL A 407 19.09 0.48 -10.48
C VAL A 407 17.66 0.69 -10.99
N SER A 408 16.65 0.45 -10.16
CA SER A 408 15.25 0.53 -10.55
C SER A 408 14.83 1.94 -10.98
N CYS A 409 13.83 2.05 -11.85
CA CYS A 409 13.34 3.32 -12.39
C CYS A 409 14.41 4.20 -13.08
N THR A 410 15.47 3.59 -13.62
CA THR A 410 16.51 4.26 -14.43
C THR A 410 16.36 3.96 -15.92
N GLU A 411 17.13 4.65 -16.77
CA GLU A 411 17.14 4.43 -18.23
C GLU A 411 18.08 3.28 -18.66
N VAL A 412 18.58 2.45 -17.72
CA VAL A 412 19.50 1.34 -18.02
C VAL A 412 18.90 0.36 -19.03
N ALA A 413 19.52 0.27 -20.21
CA ALA A 413 19.06 -0.58 -21.32
C ALA A 413 19.68 -2.00 -21.33
N GLU A 414 20.88 -2.17 -20.77
CA GLU A 414 21.60 -3.44 -20.73
C GLU A 414 22.38 -3.61 -19.42
N LEU A 415 22.50 -4.85 -18.94
CA LEU A 415 23.37 -5.20 -17.80
C LEU A 415 24.74 -5.70 -18.31
N PRO A 416 25.87 -5.18 -17.79
CA PRO A 416 27.20 -5.54 -18.27
C PRO A 416 27.56 -6.98 -17.89
N ARG A 417 28.33 -7.67 -18.74
CA ARG A 417 28.80 -9.06 -18.52
C ARG A 417 29.69 -9.18 -17.27
N GLU A 418 30.27 -8.07 -16.87
CA GLU A 418 31.02 -7.82 -15.65
C GLU A 418 30.21 -8.06 -14.37
N ILE A 419 28.86 -8.09 -14.42
CA ILE A 419 28.00 -8.36 -13.27
C ILE A 419 28.32 -9.70 -12.57
N LYS A 420 28.83 -10.71 -13.31
CA LYS A 420 29.28 -12.01 -12.76
C LYS A 420 30.33 -11.90 -11.64
N ASN A 421 31.06 -10.79 -11.55
CA ASN A 421 32.11 -10.58 -10.56
C ASN A 421 31.54 -10.17 -9.19
N LEU A 422 30.26 -9.85 -9.11
CA LEU A 422 29.56 -9.49 -7.87
C LEU A 422 29.17 -10.75 -7.07
N GLU A 423 30.13 -11.64 -6.77
CA GLU A 423 29.89 -12.96 -6.16
C GLU A 423 29.18 -12.92 -4.78
N ARG A 424 29.09 -11.73 -4.16
CA ARG A 424 28.40 -11.49 -2.89
C ARG A 424 26.98 -10.94 -3.03
N LEU A 425 26.53 -10.65 -4.25
CA LEU A 425 25.25 -10.01 -4.51
C LEU A 425 24.10 -10.92 -4.04
N LYS A 426 23.25 -10.36 -3.16
CA LYS A 426 22.03 -10.98 -2.63
C LYS A 426 20.79 -10.37 -3.25
N THR A 427 20.83 -9.09 -3.58
CA THR A 427 19.71 -8.35 -4.18
C THR A 427 20.19 -7.66 -5.44
N LEU A 428 19.52 -7.96 -6.56
CA LEU A 428 19.61 -7.24 -7.82
C LEU A 428 18.21 -6.75 -8.17
N ASP A 429 18.02 -5.45 -8.16
CA ASP A 429 16.78 -4.81 -8.58
C ASP A 429 17.02 -3.99 -9.86
N VAL A 430 16.27 -4.33 -10.91
CA VAL A 430 16.25 -3.61 -12.19
C VAL A 430 14.81 -3.25 -12.58
N HIS A 431 13.91 -3.14 -11.60
CA HIS A 431 12.50 -2.79 -11.79
C HIS A 431 12.33 -1.54 -12.65
N CYS A 432 11.38 -1.55 -13.59
CA CYS A 432 11.02 -0.38 -14.40
C CYS A 432 12.21 0.26 -15.16
N THR A 433 13.18 -0.57 -15.59
CA THR A 433 14.27 -0.18 -16.48
C THR A 433 14.02 -0.62 -17.93
N GLU A 434 14.84 -0.13 -18.86
CA GLU A 434 14.72 -0.42 -20.29
C GLU A 434 15.32 -1.78 -20.70
N VAL A 435 15.81 -2.59 -19.74
CA VAL A 435 16.47 -3.89 -19.92
C VAL A 435 15.62 -4.86 -20.75
N ALA A 436 16.18 -5.31 -21.89
CA ALA A 436 15.50 -6.20 -22.83
C ALA A 436 15.86 -7.69 -22.67
N GLU A 437 17.06 -7.99 -22.18
CA GLU A 437 17.58 -9.36 -22.00
C GLU A 437 18.39 -9.48 -20.70
N LEU A 438 18.33 -10.64 -20.06
CA LEU A 438 19.16 -10.94 -18.89
C LEU A 438 20.47 -11.60 -19.35
N PRO A 439 21.65 -11.00 -19.10
CA PRO A 439 22.92 -11.59 -19.54
C PRO A 439 23.16 -12.92 -18.84
N ARG A 440 23.63 -13.93 -19.60
CA ARG A 440 23.92 -15.28 -19.10
C ARG A 440 24.89 -15.33 -17.92
N GLU A 441 25.64 -14.24 -17.73
CA GLU A 441 26.60 -14.01 -16.66
C GLU A 441 25.94 -13.92 -15.27
N ILE A 442 24.64 -13.57 -15.15
CA ILE A 442 23.88 -13.56 -13.89
C ILE A 442 23.85 -14.95 -13.22
N LYS A 443 23.93 -16.05 -13.98
CA LYS A 443 23.95 -17.42 -13.44
C LYS A 443 25.07 -17.69 -12.43
N ASN A 444 26.11 -16.85 -12.41
CA ASN A 444 27.26 -16.96 -11.50
C ASN A 444 26.97 -16.33 -10.12
N LEU A 445 25.84 -15.64 -9.95
CA LEU A 445 25.44 -14.99 -8.70
C LEU A 445 24.79 -16.01 -7.75
N GLU A 446 25.56 -17.00 -7.30
CA GLU A 446 25.09 -18.13 -6.48
C GLU A 446 24.45 -17.71 -5.14
N ARG A 447 24.76 -16.49 -4.68
CA ARG A 447 24.23 -15.90 -3.44
C ARG A 447 22.98 -15.02 -3.63
N LEU A 448 22.50 -14.86 -4.86
CA LEU A 448 21.35 -14.02 -5.15
C LEU A 448 20.09 -14.60 -4.48
N GLU A 449 19.51 -13.82 -3.57
CA GLU A 449 18.29 -14.17 -2.83
C GLU A 449 17.05 -13.47 -3.41
N THR A 450 17.23 -12.28 -4.00
CA THR A 450 16.17 -11.50 -4.66
C THR A 450 16.63 -11.05 -6.03
N LEU A 451 15.81 -11.32 -7.04
CA LEU A 451 15.92 -10.80 -8.39
C LEU A 451 14.57 -10.16 -8.78
N ASP A 452 14.54 -8.85 -8.90
CA ASP A 452 13.41 -8.11 -9.45
C ASP A 452 13.79 -7.60 -10.86
N VAL A 453 13.05 -8.07 -11.86
CA VAL A 453 13.16 -7.63 -13.27
C VAL A 453 11.80 -7.15 -13.78
N SER A 454 10.90 -6.76 -12.88
CA SER A 454 9.54 -6.39 -13.19
C SER A 454 9.45 -5.07 -13.96
N ARG A 455 8.40 -4.91 -14.78
CA ARG A 455 8.19 -3.78 -15.69
C ARG A 455 9.32 -3.51 -16.70
N THR A 456 10.25 -4.44 -16.89
CA THR A 456 11.29 -4.37 -17.92
C THR A 456 10.79 -4.89 -19.28
N LYS A 457 11.64 -4.82 -20.31
CA LYS A 457 11.34 -5.33 -21.65
C LYS A 457 11.64 -6.83 -21.83
N VAL A 458 12.11 -7.53 -20.78
CA VAL A 458 12.48 -8.96 -20.79
C VAL A 458 11.40 -9.83 -21.42
N THR A 459 11.78 -10.64 -22.41
CA THR A 459 10.87 -11.46 -23.25
C THR A 459 10.87 -12.95 -22.91
N GLU A 460 11.90 -13.45 -22.24
CA GLU A 460 12.02 -14.84 -21.78
C GLU A 460 12.76 -14.92 -20.44
N LEU A 461 12.39 -15.91 -19.61
CA LEU A 461 13.17 -16.29 -18.44
C LEU A 461 14.10 -17.46 -18.85
N PRO A 462 15.43 -17.27 -18.86
CA PRO A 462 16.34 -18.20 -19.50
C PRO A 462 16.61 -19.45 -18.65
N ARG A 463 16.94 -20.56 -19.31
CA ARG A 463 17.18 -21.87 -18.66
C ARG A 463 18.23 -21.85 -17.55
N TRP A 464 19.22 -20.96 -17.62
CA TRP A 464 20.28 -20.86 -16.61
C TRP A 464 19.79 -20.39 -15.23
N ILE A 465 18.51 -19.97 -15.11
CA ILE A 465 17.89 -19.59 -13.83
C ILE A 465 18.06 -20.67 -12.75
N GLU A 466 18.12 -21.96 -13.12
CA GLU A 466 18.39 -23.09 -12.18
C GLU A 466 19.68 -22.96 -11.36
N LYS A 467 20.62 -22.09 -11.76
CA LYS A 467 21.87 -21.88 -11.02
C LYS A 467 21.71 -20.95 -9.82
N LEU A 468 20.62 -20.19 -9.74
CA LEU A 468 20.33 -19.28 -8.63
C LEU A 468 19.73 -20.03 -7.43
N GLN A 469 20.47 -21.00 -6.89
CA GLN A 469 19.98 -21.91 -5.82
C GLN A 469 19.66 -21.20 -4.49
N SER A 470 20.15 -19.98 -4.29
CA SER A 470 19.83 -19.15 -3.11
C SER A 470 18.56 -18.31 -3.27
N LEU A 471 17.95 -18.28 -4.46
CA LEU A 471 16.86 -17.36 -4.79
C LEU A 471 15.59 -17.67 -3.99
N LYS A 472 15.10 -16.66 -3.27
CA LYS A 472 13.88 -16.69 -2.44
C LYS A 472 12.75 -15.90 -3.07
N THR A 473 13.07 -14.81 -3.75
CA THR A 473 12.11 -13.96 -4.46
C THR A 473 12.53 -13.77 -5.91
N LEU A 474 11.62 -14.06 -6.83
CA LEU A 474 11.72 -13.76 -8.25
C LEU A 474 10.48 -12.98 -8.67
N ASP A 475 10.66 -11.71 -9.06
CA ASP A 475 9.61 -10.90 -9.66
C ASP A 475 9.94 -10.66 -11.14
N VAL A 476 9.07 -11.16 -12.03
CA VAL A 476 9.11 -10.92 -13.47
C VAL A 476 7.82 -10.25 -13.95
N SER A 477 7.08 -9.62 -13.04
CA SER A 477 5.75 -9.07 -13.32
C SER A 477 5.79 -7.91 -14.33
N SER A 478 4.70 -7.74 -15.09
CA SER A 478 4.58 -6.71 -16.13
C SER A 478 5.65 -6.76 -17.23
N THR A 479 6.38 -7.87 -17.38
CA THR A 479 7.34 -8.11 -18.47
C THR A 479 6.67 -8.77 -19.69
N LYS A 480 7.44 -9.00 -20.76
CA LYS A 480 6.98 -9.66 -21.99
C LYS A 480 7.17 -11.18 -21.96
N VAL A 481 7.51 -11.77 -20.81
CA VAL A 481 7.74 -13.21 -20.65
C VAL A 481 6.52 -14.03 -21.12
N THR A 482 6.74 -14.94 -22.05
CA THR A 482 5.69 -15.77 -22.68
C THR A 482 5.58 -17.19 -22.15
N LYS A 483 6.62 -17.70 -21.49
CA LYS A 483 6.72 -19.04 -20.89
C LYS A 483 7.67 -19.03 -19.70
N LEU A 484 7.46 -19.92 -18.75
CA LEU A 484 8.44 -20.25 -17.72
C LEU A 484 9.28 -21.47 -18.14
N PRO A 485 10.59 -21.50 -17.88
CA PRO A 485 11.45 -22.65 -18.13
C PRO A 485 11.10 -23.82 -17.21
N LEU A 486 11.24 -25.06 -17.68
CA LEU A 486 11.04 -26.27 -16.86
C LEU A 486 12.11 -26.41 -15.78
N GLU A 487 13.24 -25.71 -15.97
CA GLU A 487 14.34 -25.56 -15.03
C GLU A 487 13.96 -24.81 -13.74
N ILE A 488 12.79 -24.13 -13.70
CA ILE A 488 12.34 -23.37 -12.52
C ILE A 488 12.23 -24.21 -11.25
N LYS A 489 11.92 -25.51 -11.34
CA LYS A 489 11.90 -26.45 -10.21
C LYS A 489 13.20 -26.52 -9.39
N ASN A 490 14.33 -26.19 -10.01
CA ASN A 490 15.65 -26.26 -9.39
C ASN A 490 15.90 -25.08 -8.44
N LEU A 491 14.99 -24.10 -8.37
CA LEU A 491 14.98 -23.01 -7.40
C LEU A 491 14.42 -23.49 -6.05
N GLU A 492 15.12 -24.42 -5.40
CA GLU A 492 14.65 -25.11 -4.19
C GLU A 492 14.24 -24.15 -3.06
N ARG A 493 14.87 -22.97 -2.97
CA ARG A 493 14.63 -21.96 -1.93
C ARG A 493 13.55 -20.91 -2.27
N LEU A 494 12.90 -21.00 -3.44
CA LEU A 494 11.97 -19.97 -3.90
C LEU A 494 10.72 -19.93 -3.01
N GLU A 495 10.53 -18.82 -2.31
CA GLU A 495 9.37 -18.58 -1.44
C GLU A 495 8.30 -17.72 -2.13
N THR A 496 8.70 -16.81 -3.01
CA THR A 496 7.82 -15.89 -3.75
C THR A 496 8.17 -15.86 -5.23
N LEU A 497 7.16 -16.10 -6.06
CA LEU A 497 7.22 -15.96 -7.52
C LEU A 497 6.07 -15.08 -7.99
N ASP A 498 6.39 -13.88 -8.50
CA ASP A 498 5.41 -13.02 -9.16
C ASP A 498 5.65 -13.03 -10.68
N ILE A 499 4.65 -13.51 -11.41
CA ILE A 499 4.61 -13.53 -12.88
C ILE A 499 3.43 -12.71 -13.41
N SER A 500 2.85 -11.84 -12.58
CA SER A 500 1.63 -11.11 -12.91
C SER A 500 1.81 -10.16 -14.09
N GLU A 501 0.75 -9.87 -14.83
CA GLU A 501 0.73 -8.99 -16.01
C GLU A 501 1.70 -9.42 -17.14
N THR A 502 2.20 -10.66 -17.14
CA THR A 502 3.02 -11.25 -18.21
C THR A 502 2.19 -11.98 -19.28
N LEU A 503 2.84 -12.44 -20.35
CA LEU A 503 2.20 -13.14 -21.47
C LEU A 503 2.14 -14.67 -21.29
N VAL A 504 2.54 -15.20 -20.13
CA VAL A 504 2.57 -16.65 -19.83
C VAL A 504 1.20 -17.30 -20.06
N ARG A 505 1.17 -18.37 -20.87
CA ARG A 505 -0.06 -19.10 -21.25
C ARG A 505 -0.28 -20.42 -20.51
N GLU A 506 0.81 -21.02 -20.03
CA GLU A 506 0.85 -22.32 -19.39
C GLU A 506 1.91 -22.28 -18.29
N LEU A 507 1.62 -22.89 -17.14
CA LEU A 507 2.64 -23.15 -16.12
C LEU A 507 3.26 -24.53 -16.40
N PRO A 508 4.59 -24.68 -16.31
CA PRO A 508 5.22 -25.99 -16.39
C PRO A 508 4.77 -26.84 -15.19
N LYS A 509 4.48 -28.12 -15.40
CA LYS A 509 4.13 -29.09 -14.31
C LYS A 509 5.20 -29.13 -13.21
N GLU A 510 6.43 -28.81 -13.57
CA GLU A 510 7.61 -28.65 -12.72
C GLU A 510 7.41 -27.59 -11.62
N ILE A 511 6.51 -26.61 -11.77
CA ILE A 511 6.24 -25.59 -10.74
C ILE A 511 5.70 -26.20 -9.43
N GLY A 512 5.02 -27.36 -9.52
CA GLY A 512 4.55 -28.10 -8.34
C GLY A 512 5.67 -28.71 -7.49
N GLN A 513 6.92 -28.74 -7.98
CA GLN A 513 8.08 -29.31 -7.28
C GLN A 513 8.78 -28.29 -6.37
N LEU A 514 8.35 -27.02 -6.38
CA LEU A 514 8.91 -25.96 -5.55
C LEU A 514 8.47 -26.09 -4.08
N GLN A 515 9.25 -26.86 -3.31
CA GLN A 515 8.89 -27.23 -1.94
C GLN A 515 8.78 -26.06 -0.95
N HIS A 516 9.40 -24.91 -1.23
CA HIS A 516 9.38 -23.74 -0.34
C HIS A 516 8.45 -22.61 -0.81
N LEU A 517 7.74 -22.77 -1.95
CA LEU A 517 6.92 -21.71 -2.53
C LEU A 517 5.68 -21.41 -1.67
N ARG A 518 5.65 -20.19 -1.12
CA ARG A 518 4.57 -19.68 -0.27
C ARG A 518 3.60 -18.81 -1.06
N THR A 519 4.13 -17.99 -1.97
CA THR A 519 3.37 -17.02 -2.76
C THR A 519 3.60 -17.26 -4.24
N LEU A 520 2.53 -17.52 -4.98
CA LEU A 520 2.53 -17.52 -6.44
C LEU A 520 1.49 -16.53 -6.95
N ASP A 521 1.96 -15.51 -7.68
CA ASP A 521 1.10 -14.49 -8.26
C ASP A 521 1.04 -14.63 -9.78
N ILE A 522 -0.18 -14.87 -10.30
CA ILE A 522 -0.43 -15.05 -11.74
C ILE A 522 -1.50 -14.08 -12.26
N ARG A 523 -1.77 -12.99 -11.52
CA ARG A 523 -2.77 -11.97 -11.88
C ARG A 523 -2.49 -11.42 -13.28
N GLY A 524 -3.50 -11.22 -14.13
CA GLY A 524 -3.29 -10.61 -15.46
C GLY A 524 -2.48 -11.44 -16.48
N THR A 525 -2.13 -12.70 -16.19
CA THR A 525 -1.50 -13.61 -17.17
C THR A 525 -2.52 -14.24 -18.12
N ASN A 526 -2.02 -14.97 -19.13
CA ASN A 526 -2.85 -15.79 -20.02
C ASN A 526 -2.93 -17.26 -19.57
N VAL A 527 -2.60 -17.60 -18.32
CA VAL A 527 -2.65 -18.99 -17.81
C VAL A 527 -4.11 -19.45 -17.73
N ARG A 528 -4.48 -20.46 -18.53
CA ARG A 528 -5.86 -20.96 -18.63
C ARG A 528 -6.10 -22.27 -17.89
N GLU A 529 -5.05 -23.07 -17.65
CA GLU A 529 -5.10 -24.35 -16.96
C GLU A 529 -3.95 -24.48 -15.95
N LEU A 530 -4.23 -25.13 -14.81
CA LEU A 530 -3.24 -25.43 -13.76
C LEU A 530 -2.94 -26.93 -13.78
N SER A 531 -1.91 -27.33 -14.54
CA SER A 531 -1.44 -28.71 -14.66
C SER A 531 -0.57 -29.13 -13.46
N CYS A 532 -1.17 -29.15 -12.26
CA CYS A 532 -0.47 -29.56 -11.04
C CYS A 532 -0.45 -31.08 -10.87
N SER A 533 0.73 -31.64 -10.58
CA SER A 533 0.88 -33.07 -10.23
C SER A 533 0.50 -33.34 -8.77
N LYS A 534 0.42 -34.62 -8.37
CA LYS A 534 -0.18 -35.07 -7.10
C LYS A 534 0.63 -34.72 -5.83
N ASP A 535 1.79 -34.07 -5.97
CA ASP A 535 2.77 -33.81 -4.92
C ASP A 535 2.80 -32.33 -4.49
N THR A 536 1.64 -31.68 -4.38
CA THR A 536 1.56 -30.24 -4.06
C THR A 536 1.82 -29.91 -2.59
N ASN A 537 2.57 -28.82 -2.35
CA ASN A 537 2.82 -28.31 -0.99
C ASN A 537 1.49 -27.84 -0.32
N PRO A 538 1.20 -28.27 0.91
CA PRO A 538 -0.03 -27.92 1.65
C PRO A 538 -0.19 -26.44 2.06
N LEU A 539 0.80 -25.57 1.80
CA LEU A 539 0.83 -24.17 2.26
C LEU A 539 0.80 -23.12 1.13
N LEU A 540 0.67 -23.52 -0.14
CA LEU A 540 0.77 -22.61 -1.29
C LEU A 540 -0.39 -21.60 -1.34
N ARG A 541 -0.08 -20.29 -1.32
CA ARG A 541 -1.04 -19.19 -1.53
C ARG A 541 -0.98 -18.69 -2.98
N VAL A 542 -1.95 -19.13 -3.80
CA VAL A 542 -2.15 -18.63 -5.17
C VAL A 542 -2.99 -17.35 -5.15
N VAL A 543 -2.52 -16.29 -5.81
CA VAL A 543 -3.21 -14.99 -5.89
C VAL A 543 -3.73 -14.75 -7.32
N LEU A 544 -5.03 -14.39 -7.43
CA LEU A 544 -5.75 -14.24 -8.70
C LEU A 544 -6.51 -12.90 -8.79
N ASN A 545 -6.47 -12.25 -9.95
CA ASN A 545 -7.26 -11.06 -10.37
C ASN A 545 -7.33 -11.09 -11.92
N MET A 546 -8.44 -10.91 -12.65
CA MET A 546 -9.75 -10.25 -12.42
C MET A 546 -9.90 -8.79 -12.94
N HIS A 547 -8.95 -8.22 -13.69
CA HIS A 547 -9.12 -6.84 -14.19
C HIS A 547 -8.86 -6.54 -15.68
N LYS A 548 -8.30 -7.46 -16.48
CA LYS A 548 -8.20 -7.28 -17.94
C LYS A 548 -9.18 -8.19 -18.68
N LEU A 549 -10.35 -7.64 -19.05
CA LEU A 549 -11.24 -8.16 -20.11
C LEU A 549 -12.38 -7.17 -20.45
N MET A 550 -12.05 -5.91 -20.74
CA MET A 550 -12.97 -4.96 -21.41
C MET A 550 -12.22 -3.94 -22.29
N SER A 551 -12.34 -4.07 -23.62
CA SER A 551 -12.76 -2.99 -24.52
C SER A 551 -12.91 -3.51 -25.98
N PRO A 552 -13.67 -2.85 -26.88
CA PRO A 552 -14.20 -3.46 -28.11
C PRO A 552 -13.76 -2.81 -29.44
N LEU A 553 -14.08 -3.50 -30.56
CA LEU A 553 -14.56 -3.00 -31.88
C LEU A 553 -13.89 -3.67 -33.11
N GLY A 554 -14.72 -4.00 -34.11
CA GLY A 554 -14.32 -4.52 -35.42
C GLY A 554 -15.49 -5.19 -36.15
N VAL A 555 -16.18 -4.45 -37.03
CA VAL A 555 -17.36 -4.89 -37.82
C VAL A 555 -16.98 -4.68 -39.31
N ILE A 556 -17.23 -5.59 -40.28
CA ILE A 556 -18.45 -5.70 -41.13
C ILE A 556 -18.23 -6.84 -42.19
N SER A 557 -19.33 -7.48 -42.64
CA SER A 557 -19.51 -8.27 -43.92
C SER A 557 -18.77 -9.62 -44.14
N SER A 558 -19.31 -10.61 -44.86
CA SER A 558 -20.72 -10.90 -45.29
C SER A 558 -20.90 -12.31 -45.91
N SER A 559 -22.11 -12.88 -45.74
CA SER A 559 -22.86 -13.73 -46.69
C SER A 559 -22.24 -14.99 -47.36
N GLY A 560 -22.92 -16.14 -47.20
CA GLY A 560 -22.72 -17.34 -48.03
C GLY A 560 -23.40 -18.61 -47.48
N ALA A 561 -24.73 -18.72 -47.61
CA ALA A 561 -25.49 -19.97 -47.40
C ALA A 561 -25.47 -20.82 -48.72
N GLU A 562 -25.97 -22.06 -48.83
CA GLU A 562 -26.99 -22.77 -48.04
C GLU A 562 -27.01 -24.30 -48.29
N GLU A 563 -27.74 -25.06 -47.43
CA GLU A 563 -28.29 -26.45 -47.53
C GLU A 563 -27.62 -27.58 -46.69
N VAL A 564 -28.27 -28.72 -46.34
CA VAL A 564 -29.65 -29.06 -45.87
C VAL A 564 -29.47 -30.33 -44.98
N ILE A 565 -29.49 -30.23 -43.64
CA ILE A 565 -30.62 -30.33 -42.66
C ILE A 565 -31.20 -31.74 -42.40
N SER A 566 -30.89 -32.27 -41.21
CA SER A 566 -31.83 -32.71 -40.13
C SER A 566 -31.02 -33.44 -39.04
N SER A 567 -31.21 -33.28 -37.71
CA SER A 567 -32.04 -32.44 -36.83
C SER A 567 -31.46 -32.57 -35.39
N SER A 568 -31.42 -31.59 -34.47
CA SER A 568 -31.93 -30.21 -34.44
C SER A 568 -31.19 -29.32 -33.41
N SER A 569 -30.91 -28.07 -33.82
CA SER A 569 -30.55 -26.89 -33.00
C SER A 569 -29.21 -26.86 -32.23
N GLU A 570 -28.13 -26.83 -33.01
CA GLU A 570 -26.83 -26.21 -32.69
C GLU A 570 -26.41 -25.34 -33.91
N ALA A 571 -25.59 -24.28 -33.81
CA ALA A 571 -25.17 -23.43 -32.68
C ALA A 571 -24.57 -22.11 -33.25
N ASN A 572 -24.34 -21.07 -32.43
CA ASN A 572 -23.48 -19.94 -32.84
C ASN A 572 -22.89 -19.14 -31.65
N CYS A 573 -21.93 -19.75 -30.96
CA CYS A 573 -20.94 -19.03 -30.14
C CYS A 573 -19.56 -19.45 -30.65
N ARG A 574 -18.76 -18.47 -31.09
CA ARG A 574 -17.39 -18.70 -31.57
C ARG A 574 -16.47 -19.05 -30.39
N ASP A 575 -15.46 -19.85 -30.70
CA ASP A 575 -14.57 -20.49 -29.74
C ASP A 575 -13.79 -19.49 -28.86
N ASP A 576 -13.92 -19.65 -27.53
CA ASP A 576 -12.83 -19.35 -26.58
C ASP A 576 -13.06 -20.13 -25.26
N LEU A 577 -12.47 -21.33 -25.25
CA LEU A 577 -11.98 -22.14 -24.12
C LEU A 577 -12.92 -22.78 -23.08
N SER A 578 -13.05 -24.08 -23.28
CA SER A 578 -12.81 -25.16 -22.32
C SER A 578 -11.73 -24.86 -21.26
N ILE A 579 -12.00 -25.27 -20.01
CA ILE A 579 -11.00 -25.63 -19.01
C ILE A 579 -11.12 -27.14 -18.81
N LEU A 580 -10.02 -27.90 -18.93
CA LEU A 580 -10.01 -29.35 -18.83
C LEU A 580 -8.70 -29.83 -18.17
N ILE A 581 -8.55 -30.93 -17.44
CA ILE A 581 -9.31 -31.72 -16.44
C ILE A 581 -8.22 -32.58 -15.76
N LEU A 582 -8.41 -33.10 -14.55
CA LEU A 582 -7.88 -34.45 -14.25
C LEU A 582 -8.84 -35.27 -13.40
N PHE A 583 -9.46 -36.26 -14.04
CA PHE A 583 -9.96 -37.45 -13.35
C PHE A 583 -8.78 -38.30 -12.87
N ASN A 584 -9.03 -39.14 -11.86
CA ASN A 584 -8.60 -40.52 -12.00
C ASN A 584 -9.67 -41.47 -11.46
N HIS A 585 -9.96 -42.54 -12.22
CA HIS A 585 -10.63 -43.71 -11.66
C HIS A 585 -9.70 -44.40 -10.63
N PHE A 586 -10.27 -45.33 -9.86
CA PHE A 586 -9.73 -45.98 -8.66
C PHE A 586 -9.81 -45.13 -7.38
N GLY A 587 -10.85 -45.41 -6.59
CA GLY A 587 -11.22 -44.65 -5.41
C GLY A 587 -10.32 -44.91 -4.19
N LEU A 588 -9.34 -44.03 -4.00
CA LEU A 588 -8.69 -43.77 -2.72
C LEU A 588 -8.81 -42.28 -2.40
N ARG A 589 -9.22 -41.95 -1.18
CA ARG A 589 -9.50 -40.56 -0.75
C ARG A 589 -8.19 -39.78 -0.58
N CYS A 590 -8.08 -38.62 -1.23
CA CYS A 590 -7.18 -37.55 -0.80
C CYS A 590 -8.00 -36.45 -0.10
N GLU A 591 -7.48 -35.91 1.00
CA GLU A 591 -8.07 -34.75 1.67
C GLU A 591 -7.61 -33.46 0.97
N VAL A 592 -8.57 -32.73 0.38
CA VAL A 592 -8.31 -31.42 -0.24
C VAL A 592 -8.28 -30.34 0.86
N LEU A 593 -7.15 -29.66 0.97
CA LEU A 593 -6.92 -28.58 1.95
C LEU A 593 -7.81 -27.35 1.70
N PRO A 594 -8.09 -26.55 2.75
CA PRO A 594 -9.20 -25.59 2.72
C PRO A 594 -8.85 -24.31 1.94
N VAL A 595 -9.31 -24.25 0.69
CA VAL A 595 -9.37 -23.00 -0.09
C VAL A 595 -10.31 -22.01 0.60
N ARG A 596 -9.77 -21.13 1.46
CA ARG A 596 -10.60 -20.19 2.25
C ARG A 596 -11.37 -19.19 1.40
N MET A 597 -10.84 -18.80 0.24
CA MET A 597 -11.51 -17.87 -0.67
C MET A 597 -11.26 -18.29 -2.12
N LEU A 598 -12.33 -18.40 -2.90
CA LEU A 598 -12.33 -18.77 -4.31
C LEU A 598 -13.14 -17.74 -5.11
N ARG A 599 -12.52 -17.11 -6.10
CA ARG A 599 -13.19 -16.24 -7.07
C ARG A 599 -13.04 -16.82 -8.47
N VAL A 600 -14.16 -17.16 -9.10
CA VAL A 600 -14.19 -17.87 -10.39
C VAL A 600 -14.22 -16.85 -11.54
N ALA A 601 -13.19 -16.86 -12.38
CA ALA A 601 -13.07 -15.97 -13.54
C ALA A 601 -13.92 -16.46 -14.71
N GLY A 602 -14.35 -15.55 -15.60
CA GLY A 602 -15.06 -15.88 -16.84
C GLY A 602 -16.59 -15.84 -16.73
N ARG A 603 -17.26 -16.10 -17.87
CA ARG A 603 -18.72 -16.14 -17.98
C ARG A 603 -19.18 -17.59 -17.98
N HIS A 604 -19.81 -18.03 -16.90
CA HIS A 604 -20.25 -19.43 -16.77
C HIS A 604 -21.76 -19.55 -16.99
N MET A 605 -22.20 -20.45 -17.87
CA MET A 605 -23.63 -20.60 -18.17
C MET A 605 -24.46 -21.13 -16.98
N LYS A 606 -23.81 -21.91 -16.11
CA LYS A 606 -24.30 -22.50 -14.86
C LYS A 606 -23.12 -22.64 -13.88
N VAL A 607 -23.34 -23.04 -12.63
CA VAL A 607 -22.22 -23.35 -11.70
C VAL A 607 -21.36 -24.48 -12.30
N PRO A 608 -20.04 -24.29 -12.52
CA PRO A 608 -19.19 -25.27 -13.20
C PRO A 608 -19.11 -26.61 -12.49
N GLN A 609 -19.01 -27.70 -13.25
CA GLN A 609 -19.06 -29.06 -12.70
C GLN A 609 -17.90 -29.37 -11.74
N TRP A 610 -16.71 -28.78 -11.96
CA TRP A 610 -15.55 -28.90 -11.05
C TRP A 610 -15.78 -28.21 -9.70
N VAL A 611 -16.50 -27.07 -9.66
CA VAL A 611 -16.97 -26.45 -8.41
C VAL A 611 -17.91 -27.42 -7.67
N LYS A 612 -18.65 -28.25 -8.42
CA LYS A 612 -19.56 -29.24 -7.85
C LYS A 612 -18.89 -30.54 -7.39
N GLN A 613 -17.68 -30.84 -7.84
CA GLN A 613 -17.03 -32.14 -7.60
C GLN A 613 -15.87 -32.05 -6.60
N ASP A 614 -15.05 -30.98 -6.67
CA ASP A 614 -13.70 -31.01 -6.07
C ASP A 614 -13.47 -29.98 -4.95
N LEU A 615 -14.42 -29.07 -4.68
CA LEU A 615 -14.20 -27.85 -3.86
C LEU A 615 -15.20 -27.63 -2.71
N CYS A 616 -15.66 -28.71 -2.07
CA CYS A 616 -16.64 -28.68 -0.96
C CYS A 616 -16.19 -27.91 0.32
N ASN A 617 -14.88 -27.61 0.47
CA ASN A 617 -14.30 -26.97 1.65
C ASN A 617 -14.18 -25.43 1.58
N VAL A 618 -14.72 -24.77 0.54
CA VAL A 618 -14.57 -23.32 0.35
C VAL A 618 -15.35 -22.50 1.39
N CYS A 619 -14.69 -21.51 2.00
CA CYS A 619 -15.31 -20.60 2.99
C CYS A 619 -15.88 -19.31 2.37
N SER A 620 -15.34 -18.84 1.24
CA SER A 620 -15.86 -17.67 0.52
C SER A 620 -15.86 -17.93 -0.99
N LEU A 621 -17.03 -17.90 -1.63
CA LEU A 621 -17.21 -18.12 -3.07
C LEU A 621 -17.72 -16.85 -3.76
N ASP A 622 -17.06 -16.42 -4.83
CA ASP A 622 -17.50 -15.31 -5.69
C ASP A 622 -17.51 -15.79 -7.15
N ILE A 623 -18.70 -15.83 -7.76
CA ILE A 623 -18.92 -16.43 -9.07
C ILE A 623 -19.88 -15.60 -9.92
N ARG A 624 -19.53 -15.45 -11.21
CA ARG A 624 -20.35 -14.78 -12.22
C ARG A 624 -21.00 -15.82 -13.12
N ILE A 625 -22.34 -15.85 -13.14
CA ILE A 625 -23.15 -16.85 -13.84
C ILE A 625 -24.19 -16.21 -14.76
N TYR A 626 -24.52 -16.91 -15.84
CA TYR A 626 -25.49 -16.48 -16.85
C TYR A 626 -26.92 -16.92 -16.50
N LYS A 627 -27.09 -18.16 -16.00
CA LYS A 627 -28.36 -18.70 -15.49
C LYS A 627 -28.09 -19.53 -14.24
N LEU A 628 -28.77 -19.22 -13.14
CA LEU A 628 -28.77 -20.06 -11.94
C LEU A 628 -29.92 -21.06 -12.04
N VAL A 629 -29.61 -22.35 -12.15
CA VAL A 629 -30.62 -23.42 -12.21
C VAL A 629 -30.92 -23.94 -10.80
N HIS A 630 -32.11 -24.51 -10.57
CA HIS A 630 -32.50 -25.05 -9.26
C HIS A 630 -31.48 -26.10 -8.73
N GLU A 631 -30.87 -26.89 -9.63
CA GLU A 631 -29.81 -27.85 -9.29
C GLU A 631 -28.51 -27.19 -8.78
N ASP A 632 -28.16 -26.00 -9.28
CA ASP A 632 -26.97 -25.25 -8.85
C ASP A 632 -27.17 -24.74 -7.42
N LEU A 633 -28.35 -24.20 -7.13
CA LEU A 633 -28.75 -23.81 -5.78
C LEU A 633 -28.79 -25.00 -4.82
N LYS A 634 -29.40 -26.12 -5.23
CA LYS A 634 -29.43 -27.35 -4.44
C LYS A 634 -28.03 -27.89 -4.16
N PHE A 635 -27.11 -27.78 -5.11
CA PHE A 635 -25.70 -28.10 -4.90
C PHE A 635 -25.08 -27.17 -3.85
N LEU A 636 -25.07 -25.85 -4.08
CA LEU A 636 -24.48 -24.85 -3.18
C LEU A 636 -25.08 -24.91 -1.76
N LYS A 637 -26.38 -25.24 -1.67
CA LYS A 637 -27.13 -25.44 -0.42
C LYS A 637 -26.68 -26.66 0.38
N MET A 638 -26.44 -27.81 -0.27
CA MET A 638 -26.28 -29.11 0.40
C MET A 638 -24.84 -29.66 0.44
N HIS A 639 -23.95 -29.17 -0.44
CA HIS A 639 -22.62 -29.77 -0.66
C HIS A 639 -21.44 -28.82 -0.36
N MET A 640 -21.71 -27.62 0.19
CA MET A 640 -20.71 -26.61 0.57
C MET A 640 -20.77 -26.30 2.08
N PRO A 641 -20.49 -27.25 2.99
CA PRO A 641 -20.76 -27.15 4.43
C PRO A 641 -19.91 -26.12 5.20
N ASN A 642 -18.96 -25.45 4.55
CA ASN A 642 -18.06 -24.46 5.16
C ASN A 642 -18.24 -23.04 4.63
N LEU A 643 -19.20 -22.81 3.72
CA LEU A 643 -19.40 -21.53 3.06
C LEU A 643 -19.96 -20.46 4.01
N GLN A 644 -19.15 -19.44 4.28
CA GLN A 644 -19.45 -18.27 5.13
C GLN A 644 -19.76 -17.01 4.32
N ALA A 645 -19.19 -16.86 3.13
CA ALA A 645 -19.48 -15.75 2.22
C ALA A 645 -19.80 -16.24 0.80
N LEU A 646 -20.83 -15.68 0.18
CA LEU A 646 -21.25 -16.02 -1.18
C LEU A 646 -21.57 -14.74 -1.96
N GLN A 647 -20.96 -14.58 -3.13
CA GLN A 647 -21.23 -13.51 -4.07
C GLN A 647 -21.72 -14.11 -5.40
N LEU A 648 -22.97 -13.80 -5.77
CA LEU A 648 -23.59 -14.23 -7.01
C LEU A 648 -23.82 -13.04 -7.93
N ARG A 649 -23.35 -13.14 -9.18
CA ARG A 649 -23.50 -12.07 -10.17
C ARG A 649 -24.15 -12.58 -11.45
N PHE A 650 -25.29 -12.00 -11.82
CA PHE A 650 -26.15 -12.41 -12.92
C PHE A 650 -25.97 -11.49 -14.14
N GLU A 651 -25.46 -12.01 -15.26
CA GLU A 651 -25.41 -11.24 -16.52
C GLU A 651 -26.75 -11.21 -17.27
N VAL A 652 -27.56 -12.28 -17.16
CA VAL A 652 -28.91 -12.39 -17.73
C VAL A 652 -29.89 -12.76 -16.62
N LEU A 653 -31.14 -12.29 -16.74
CA LEU A 653 -32.19 -12.52 -15.76
C LEU A 653 -32.67 -13.98 -15.82
N PRO A 654 -32.79 -14.69 -14.68
CA PRO A 654 -33.54 -15.93 -14.65
C PRO A 654 -35.01 -15.63 -14.97
N GLN A 655 -35.64 -16.50 -15.75
CA GLN A 655 -37.03 -16.34 -16.18
C GLN A 655 -38.04 -16.65 -15.06
N GLU A 656 -37.58 -17.27 -13.97
CA GLU A 656 -38.36 -17.66 -12.80
C GLU A 656 -37.70 -17.07 -11.54
N PRO A 657 -38.48 -16.60 -10.54
CA PRO A 657 -37.94 -16.10 -9.28
C PRO A 657 -37.32 -17.23 -8.45
N VAL A 658 -36.14 -16.96 -7.88
CA VAL A 658 -35.38 -17.89 -7.05
C VAL A 658 -35.84 -17.76 -5.60
N ALA A 659 -36.72 -18.67 -5.16
CA ALA A 659 -37.08 -18.80 -3.76
C ALA A 659 -36.03 -19.61 -2.98
N ILE A 660 -35.48 -19.01 -1.93
CA ILE A 660 -34.56 -19.65 -0.98
C ILE A 660 -35.36 -19.96 0.29
N THR A 661 -35.66 -21.24 0.49
CA THR A 661 -36.44 -21.74 1.64
C THR A 661 -35.67 -22.79 2.44
N ASP A 662 -36.05 -22.91 3.72
CA ASP A 662 -35.79 -23.98 4.70
C ASP A 662 -34.41 -24.69 4.66
N GLY A 663 -33.57 -24.42 5.66
CA GLY A 663 -32.40 -25.25 6.01
C GLY A 663 -31.18 -25.11 5.08
N GLY A 664 -31.13 -24.07 4.24
CA GLY A 664 -30.01 -23.83 3.33
C GLY A 664 -28.95 -22.84 3.84
N PHE A 665 -27.70 -23.06 3.45
CA PHE A 665 -26.57 -22.17 3.76
C PHE A 665 -26.33 -21.95 5.28
N SER A 666 -26.29 -23.05 6.05
CA SER A 666 -26.27 -23.05 7.53
C SER A 666 -25.07 -22.38 8.23
N LYS A 667 -24.03 -21.98 7.49
CA LYS A 667 -22.87 -21.22 7.99
C LYS A 667 -22.66 -19.86 7.31
N LEU A 668 -23.55 -19.47 6.39
CA LEU A 668 -23.36 -18.25 5.60
C LEU A 668 -23.66 -17.01 6.46
N GLU A 669 -22.67 -16.14 6.60
CA GLU A 669 -22.74 -14.89 7.36
C GLU A 669 -22.87 -13.67 6.42
N THR A 670 -22.44 -13.80 5.16
CA THR A 670 -22.46 -12.72 4.15
C THR A 670 -22.98 -13.20 2.80
N PHE A 671 -23.96 -12.49 2.22
CA PHE A 671 -24.50 -12.78 0.89
C PHE A 671 -24.55 -11.50 0.05
N TYR A 672 -23.97 -11.55 -1.16
CA TYR A 672 -23.98 -10.46 -2.13
C TYR A 672 -24.64 -10.90 -3.44
N VAL A 673 -25.54 -10.08 -3.97
CA VAL A 673 -26.31 -10.33 -5.19
C VAL A 673 -26.20 -9.15 -6.14
N ASP A 674 -25.64 -9.39 -7.33
CA ASP A 674 -25.52 -8.43 -8.42
C ASP A 674 -26.48 -8.87 -9.54
N CYS A 675 -27.63 -8.21 -9.72
CA CYS A 675 -28.67 -8.65 -10.65
C CYS A 675 -29.37 -7.48 -11.35
N ARG A 676 -29.88 -7.65 -12.57
CA ARG A 676 -30.48 -6.52 -13.32
C ARG A 676 -31.83 -6.06 -12.76
N LEU A 677 -32.66 -6.96 -12.23
CA LEU A 677 -33.99 -6.69 -11.67
C LEU A 677 -34.06 -7.12 -10.18
N PRO A 678 -34.78 -6.37 -9.31
CA PRO A 678 -35.04 -6.77 -7.93
C PRO A 678 -35.79 -8.11 -7.78
N ARG A 679 -36.70 -8.40 -8.72
CA ARG A 679 -37.73 -9.47 -8.66
C ARG A 679 -37.21 -10.91 -8.73
N VAL A 680 -35.91 -11.12 -8.52
CA VAL A 680 -35.20 -12.35 -8.88
C VAL A 680 -34.93 -13.28 -7.69
N ILE A 681 -34.83 -12.79 -6.46
CA ILE A 681 -34.57 -13.63 -5.27
C ILE A 681 -35.58 -13.30 -4.17
N THR A 682 -36.14 -14.34 -3.56
CA THR A 682 -37.01 -14.24 -2.38
C THR A 682 -36.55 -15.20 -1.28
N PHE A 683 -36.78 -14.84 -0.02
CA PHE A 683 -36.43 -15.62 1.16
C PHE A 683 -37.71 -16.07 1.87
N GLY A 684 -37.84 -17.36 2.13
CA GLY A 684 -38.93 -17.92 2.94
C GLY A 684 -38.50 -18.22 4.37
N GLU A 685 -39.42 -18.73 5.17
CA GLU A 685 -39.13 -19.19 6.53
C GLU A 685 -37.96 -20.20 6.57
N GLY A 686 -37.12 -20.08 7.60
CA GLY A 686 -35.94 -20.94 7.79
C GLY A 686 -34.78 -20.72 6.82
N ALA A 687 -34.77 -19.62 6.06
CA ALA A 687 -33.68 -19.29 5.13
C ALA A 687 -32.44 -18.72 5.84
N MET A 688 -31.25 -19.19 5.45
CA MET A 688 -29.93 -18.63 5.83
C MET A 688 -29.77 -18.23 7.31
N PRO A 689 -29.89 -19.16 8.27
CA PRO A 689 -30.10 -18.86 9.70
C PRO A 689 -28.94 -18.14 10.42
N LYS A 690 -27.81 -17.89 9.76
CA LYS A 690 -26.64 -17.16 10.31
C LYS A 690 -26.28 -15.89 9.51
N LEU A 691 -27.08 -15.51 8.52
CA LEU A 691 -26.79 -14.38 7.66
C LEU A 691 -26.88 -13.08 8.45
N LYS A 692 -25.78 -12.33 8.53
CA LYS A 692 -25.71 -11.03 9.21
C LYS A 692 -25.75 -9.86 8.24
N HIS A 693 -25.10 -10.02 7.08
CA HIS A 693 -24.94 -8.98 6.08
C HIS A 693 -25.47 -9.44 4.72
N LEU A 694 -26.40 -8.67 4.17
CA LEU A 694 -27.05 -8.90 2.89
C LEU A 694 -26.88 -7.67 1.99
N GLU A 695 -26.13 -7.80 0.89
CA GLU A 695 -25.94 -6.71 -0.08
C GLU A 695 -26.58 -7.03 -1.44
N PHE A 696 -27.38 -6.09 -1.93
CA PHE A 696 -27.99 -6.10 -3.24
C PHE A 696 -27.42 -4.99 -4.12
N LYS A 697 -27.18 -5.33 -5.38
CA LYS A 697 -26.89 -4.37 -6.43
C LYS A 697 -27.85 -4.57 -7.61
N PHE A 698 -28.70 -3.58 -7.87
CA PHE A 698 -29.70 -3.59 -8.94
C PHE A 698 -29.50 -2.46 -9.96
N TYR A 699 -30.07 -2.62 -11.15
CA TYR A 699 -29.85 -1.70 -12.28
C TYR A 699 -31.13 -1.06 -12.80
N THR A 700 -32.24 -1.81 -12.97
CA THR A 700 -33.54 -1.27 -13.40
C THR A 700 -34.71 -2.05 -12.79
N GLY A 701 -35.95 -1.56 -12.94
CA GLY A 701 -37.14 -2.35 -12.60
C GLY A 701 -38.47 -1.76 -13.09
N THR A 702 -39.44 -2.63 -13.37
CA THR A 702 -40.85 -2.28 -13.60
C THR A 702 -41.67 -2.50 -12.34
N ALA A 703 -42.59 -1.56 -12.04
CA ALA A 703 -43.53 -1.68 -10.94
C ALA A 703 -44.58 -2.79 -11.18
N SER A 704 -45.01 -3.47 -10.13
CA SER A 704 -46.05 -4.50 -10.14
C SER A 704 -46.45 -4.85 -8.70
N GLN A 705 -47.76 -4.89 -8.46
CA GLN A 705 -48.40 -4.74 -7.15
C GLN A 705 -48.11 -5.83 -6.10
N ASP A 706 -47.52 -6.96 -6.48
CA ASP A 706 -47.32 -8.14 -5.62
C ASP A 706 -45.82 -8.43 -5.36
N TYR A 707 -44.96 -7.41 -5.26
CA TYR A 707 -43.53 -7.62 -5.01
C TYR A 707 -43.19 -7.84 -3.53
N TYR A 708 -42.44 -8.91 -3.26
CA TYR A 708 -42.03 -9.36 -1.94
C TYR A 708 -40.58 -9.87 -1.99
N MET A 709 -39.75 -9.53 -0.98
CA MET A 709 -38.40 -10.10 -0.83
C MET A 709 -38.33 -11.15 0.27
N GLY A 710 -39.04 -10.96 1.38
CA GLY A 710 -39.04 -11.87 2.54
C GLY A 710 -37.83 -11.75 3.48
N ILE A 711 -37.16 -10.60 3.53
CA ILE A 711 -36.06 -10.37 4.48
C ILE A 711 -36.52 -10.49 5.95
N LYS A 712 -37.82 -10.34 6.23
CA LYS A 712 -38.42 -10.57 7.56
C LYS A 712 -38.31 -12.00 8.10
N HIS A 713 -37.90 -12.96 7.27
CA HIS A 713 -37.68 -14.36 7.64
C HIS A 713 -36.21 -14.69 7.95
N LEU A 714 -35.31 -13.69 8.03
CA LEU A 714 -33.86 -13.87 8.18
C LEU A 714 -33.41 -13.60 9.62
N ASP A 715 -33.63 -14.57 10.52
CA ASP A 715 -33.52 -14.45 11.99
C ASP A 715 -32.21 -13.85 12.57
N SER A 716 -31.11 -13.89 11.82
CA SER A 716 -29.78 -13.38 12.26
C SER A 716 -29.36 -12.06 11.59
N LEU A 717 -30.22 -11.44 10.78
CA LEU A 717 -29.86 -10.31 9.93
C LEU A 717 -29.61 -9.05 10.76
N GLU A 718 -28.43 -8.43 10.56
CA GLU A 718 -27.97 -7.21 11.23
C GLU A 718 -27.99 -6.00 10.27
N GLU A 719 -27.63 -6.22 9.01
CA GLU A 719 -27.40 -5.17 8.02
C GLU A 719 -27.87 -5.57 6.61
N VAL A 720 -28.59 -4.65 5.95
CA VAL A 720 -28.98 -4.75 4.54
C VAL A 720 -28.41 -3.55 3.79
N VAL A 721 -27.70 -3.81 2.68
CA VAL A 721 -27.13 -2.77 1.82
C VAL A 721 -27.76 -2.85 0.42
N PHE A 722 -28.40 -1.78 -0.01
CA PHE A 722 -28.94 -1.61 -1.35
C PHE A 722 -28.08 -0.64 -2.15
N ARG A 723 -27.67 -1.04 -3.36
CA ARG A 723 -26.92 -0.21 -4.30
C ARG A 723 -27.62 -0.17 -5.66
N SER A 724 -27.98 1.02 -6.14
CA SER A 724 -28.31 1.25 -7.54
C SER A 724 -27.05 1.67 -8.32
N SER A 725 -27.01 1.36 -9.60
CA SER A 725 -25.93 1.83 -10.49
C SER A 725 -26.04 3.34 -10.78
N GLU A 726 -24.91 4.06 -10.78
CA GLU A 726 -24.85 5.52 -11.01
C GLU A 726 -25.39 5.97 -12.39
N TYR A 727 -25.52 5.04 -13.35
CA TYR A 727 -26.05 5.28 -14.69
C TYR A 727 -27.58 5.28 -14.78
N TYR A 728 -28.28 4.80 -13.75
CA TYR A 728 -29.74 4.79 -13.68
C TYR A 728 -30.18 5.66 -12.50
N THR A 729 -31.11 6.58 -12.71
CA THR A 729 -31.55 7.46 -11.61
C THR A 729 -32.35 6.67 -10.58
N SER A 730 -32.37 7.21 -9.35
CA SER A 730 -33.15 6.73 -8.21
C SER A 730 -34.66 6.66 -8.47
N ASP A 731 -35.13 7.22 -9.58
CA ASP A 731 -36.53 7.49 -9.90
C ASP A 731 -37.14 6.38 -10.78
N SER A 732 -36.41 5.28 -11.01
CA SER A 732 -36.93 4.10 -11.71
C SER A 732 -38.03 3.45 -10.85
N PRO A 733 -39.28 3.28 -11.35
CA PRO A 733 -40.40 2.85 -10.52
C PRO A 733 -40.17 1.53 -9.76
N GLY A 734 -39.53 0.53 -10.40
CA GLY A 734 -39.20 -0.73 -9.73
C GLY A 734 -37.99 -0.67 -8.79
N ILE A 735 -37.17 0.39 -8.83
CA ILE A 735 -36.13 0.65 -7.81
C ILE A 735 -36.77 1.28 -6.58
N CYS A 736 -37.65 2.28 -6.75
CA CYS A 736 -38.42 2.87 -5.65
C CYS A 736 -39.23 1.80 -4.90
N GLU A 737 -40.04 1.03 -5.64
CA GLU A 737 -40.85 -0.06 -5.11
C GLU A 737 -40.00 -1.10 -4.35
N ALA A 738 -38.82 -1.46 -4.86
CA ALA A 738 -37.92 -2.40 -4.16
C ALA A 738 -37.31 -1.81 -2.88
N ILE A 739 -37.01 -0.51 -2.87
CA ILE A 739 -36.55 0.21 -1.66
C ILE A 739 -37.68 0.29 -0.63
N ASP A 740 -38.92 0.54 -1.06
CA ASP A 740 -40.07 0.67 -0.15
C ASP A 740 -40.51 -0.69 0.42
N VAL A 741 -40.48 -1.76 -0.37
CA VAL A 741 -40.63 -3.14 0.13
C VAL A 741 -39.55 -3.47 1.17
N LEU A 742 -38.27 -3.17 0.88
CA LEU A 742 -37.17 -3.37 1.85
C LEU A 742 -37.34 -2.53 3.13
N ARG A 743 -37.81 -1.28 3.03
CA ARG A 743 -38.10 -0.42 4.19
C ARG A 743 -39.22 -1.00 5.05
N ASN A 744 -40.30 -1.44 4.44
CA ASN A 744 -41.46 -2.02 5.14
C ASN A 744 -41.07 -3.34 5.82
N GLU A 745 -40.43 -4.25 5.09
CA GLU A 745 -39.99 -5.53 5.67
C GLU A 745 -38.91 -5.36 6.75
N ALA A 746 -38.01 -4.37 6.62
CA ALA A 746 -37.03 -4.05 7.68
C ALA A 746 -37.67 -3.38 8.91
N ALA A 747 -38.80 -2.68 8.75
CA ALA A 747 -39.58 -2.12 9.86
C ALA A 747 -40.43 -3.18 10.59
N GLU A 748 -40.88 -4.22 9.87
CA GLU A 748 -41.56 -5.41 10.42
C GLU A 748 -40.60 -6.44 11.02
N HIS A 749 -39.28 -6.31 10.80
CA HIS A 749 -38.30 -7.31 11.19
C HIS A 749 -38.17 -7.45 12.73
N PRO A 750 -38.09 -8.68 13.30
CA PRO A 750 -38.01 -8.89 14.75
C PRO A 750 -36.73 -8.32 15.39
N ASN A 751 -35.61 -8.33 14.67
CA ASN A 751 -34.36 -7.65 15.05
C ASN A 751 -34.28 -6.24 14.44
N LYS A 752 -33.60 -5.32 15.14
CA LYS A 752 -33.28 -4.00 14.60
C LYS A 752 -32.18 -4.09 13.51
N ILE A 753 -32.61 -4.14 12.25
CA ILE A 753 -31.72 -4.09 11.08
C ILE A 753 -31.30 -2.64 10.77
N THR A 754 -30.07 -2.48 10.27
CA THR A 754 -29.63 -1.23 9.62
C THR A 754 -29.78 -1.35 8.10
N LEU A 755 -30.58 -0.48 7.49
CA LEU A 755 -30.78 -0.43 6.04
C LEU A 755 -29.99 0.72 5.42
N TRP A 756 -29.07 0.40 4.51
CA TRP A 756 -28.30 1.37 3.74
C TRP A 756 -28.82 1.42 2.30
N VAL A 757 -29.04 2.61 1.77
CA VAL A 757 -29.38 2.83 0.36
C VAL A 757 -28.33 3.77 -0.23
N ASN A 758 -27.59 3.31 -1.24
CA ASN A 758 -26.55 4.09 -1.92
C ASN A 758 -25.54 4.77 -0.98
N LYS A 759 -25.10 4.03 0.05
CA LYS A 759 -24.17 4.47 1.12
C LYS A 759 -24.75 5.54 2.07
N MET A 760 -26.07 5.78 2.06
CA MET A 760 -26.76 6.58 3.07
C MET A 760 -27.59 5.67 3.99
N GLU A 761 -27.48 5.88 5.30
CA GLU A 761 -28.28 5.19 6.31
C GLU A 761 -29.75 5.64 6.20
N CYS A 762 -30.66 4.71 5.91
CA CYS A 762 -32.09 4.98 6.01
C CYS A 762 -32.50 4.87 7.48
N LYS A 763 -32.96 5.98 8.05
CA LYS A 763 -33.67 5.95 9.34
C LYS A 763 -34.97 5.16 9.15
N VAL A 764 -35.05 4.00 9.79
CA VAL A 764 -36.28 3.18 9.83
C VAL A 764 -37.25 3.85 10.81
N PHE A 765 -38.20 4.62 10.28
CA PHE A 765 -39.22 5.32 11.06
C PHE A 765 -40.42 4.40 11.33
N ARG A 766 -41.07 4.57 12.49
CA ARG A 766 -42.40 3.99 12.72
C ARG A 766 -43.44 4.84 11.98
N SER A 767 -44.56 4.21 11.58
CA SER A 767 -45.60 4.85 10.77
C SER A 767 -46.09 6.17 11.38
N GLY A 768 -45.86 7.27 10.67
CA GLY A 768 -46.32 8.62 11.04
C GLY A 768 -45.33 9.76 10.78
N GLU A 769 -44.01 9.51 10.85
CA GLU A 769 -42.98 10.57 10.72
C GLU A 769 -42.57 10.89 9.25
N PHE A 770 -43.28 10.33 8.27
CA PHE A 770 -42.88 10.31 6.85
C PHE A 770 -42.95 11.70 6.17
N GLU A 771 -44.03 12.45 6.36
CA GLU A 771 -44.26 13.72 5.64
C GLU A 771 -43.30 14.85 6.01
N GLU A 772 -42.76 14.88 7.24
CA GLU A 772 -41.75 15.88 7.62
C GLU A 772 -40.37 15.52 7.03
N TRP A 773 -40.08 14.23 6.89
CA TRP A 773 -38.82 13.76 6.33
C TRP A 773 -38.76 13.89 4.80
N GLU A 774 -39.86 13.67 4.08
CA GLU A 774 -39.94 13.98 2.64
C GLU A 774 -39.65 15.47 2.37
N LYS A 775 -40.24 16.38 3.17
CA LYS A 775 -39.98 17.84 3.07
C LYS A 775 -38.53 18.20 3.38
N GLU A 776 -37.85 17.44 4.23
CA GLU A 776 -36.44 17.60 4.56
C GLU A 776 -35.52 17.05 3.45
N ILE A 777 -35.89 15.93 2.81
CA ILE A 777 -35.20 15.42 1.60
C ILE A 777 -35.38 16.36 0.42
N GLU A 778 -36.60 16.78 0.11
CA GLU A 778 -36.87 17.66 -1.05
C GLU A 778 -36.12 19.00 -0.90
N LYS A 779 -35.96 19.52 0.33
CA LYS A 779 -35.07 20.65 0.63
C LYS A 779 -33.60 20.33 0.35
N ARG A 780 -33.10 19.18 0.80
CA ARG A 780 -31.69 18.77 0.62
C ARG A 780 -31.37 18.48 -0.84
N GLU A 781 -32.29 17.90 -1.60
CA GLU A 781 -32.15 17.70 -3.04
C GLU A 781 -32.15 19.01 -3.81
N LYS A 782 -33.01 19.97 -3.45
CA LYS A 782 -32.95 21.34 -3.99
C LYS A 782 -31.60 22.03 -3.69
N VAL A 783 -30.99 21.77 -2.53
CA VAL A 783 -29.64 22.26 -2.21
C VAL A 783 -28.56 21.53 -3.03
N VAL A 784 -28.62 20.20 -3.15
CA VAL A 784 -27.68 19.41 -3.95
C VAL A 784 -27.78 19.73 -5.43
N GLU A 785 -28.98 19.98 -5.97
CA GLU A 785 -29.14 20.40 -7.36
C GLU A 785 -28.65 21.84 -7.58
N LYS A 786 -28.84 22.74 -6.60
CA LYS A 786 -28.22 24.07 -6.62
C LYS A 786 -26.69 23.96 -6.64
N MET A 787 -26.09 23.09 -5.82
CA MET A 787 -24.66 22.79 -5.85
C MET A 787 -24.21 22.15 -7.18
N ARG A 788 -24.99 21.23 -7.77
CA ARG A 788 -24.70 20.63 -9.08
C ARG A 788 -24.75 21.66 -10.21
N LYS A 789 -25.71 22.59 -10.19
CA LYS A 789 -25.77 23.72 -11.13
C LYS A 789 -24.59 24.67 -10.92
N GLN A 790 -24.25 24.98 -9.67
CA GLN A 790 -23.12 25.85 -9.33
C GLN A 790 -21.78 25.24 -9.75
N LYS A 791 -21.57 23.95 -9.51
CA LYS A 791 -20.40 23.19 -9.99
C LYS A 791 -20.33 23.15 -11.53
N ARG A 792 -21.45 22.94 -12.24
CA ARG A 792 -21.48 23.04 -13.72
C ARG A 792 -21.12 24.44 -14.23
N ILE A 793 -21.52 25.49 -13.50
CA ILE A 793 -21.17 26.89 -13.82
C ILE A 793 -19.68 27.15 -13.54
N GLU A 794 -19.11 26.61 -12.47
CA GLU A 794 -17.67 26.68 -12.18
C GLU A 794 -16.84 25.86 -13.19
N GLU A 795 -17.27 24.65 -13.56
CA GLU A 795 -16.66 23.85 -14.62
C GLU A 795 -16.76 24.55 -15.98
N GLN A 796 -17.86 25.25 -16.29
CA GLN A 796 -17.95 26.12 -17.47
C GLN A 796 -17.03 27.34 -17.38
N ARG A 797 -16.91 28.00 -16.21
CA ARG A 797 -15.99 29.13 -16.01
C ARG A 797 -14.54 28.70 -16.12
N LEU A 798 -14.17 27.53 -15.58
CA LEU A 798 -12.83 26.96 -15.70
C LEU A 798 -12.50 26.57 -17.15
N ARG A 799 -13.47 26.01 -17.88
CA ARG A 799 -13.36 25.76 -19.33
C ARG A 799 -13.28 27.04 -20.16
N LEU A 800 -13.95 28.12 -19.76
CA LEU A 800 -13.86 29.42 -20.42
C LEU A 800 -12.54 30.16 -20.08
N SER A 801 -12.00 29.97 -18.87
CA SER A 801 -10.69 30.47 -18.43
C SER A 801 -9.55 29.81 -19.21
N THR A 802 -9.51 28.47 -19.23
CA THR A 802 -8.53 27.71 -20.03
C THR A 802 -8.69 27.98 -21.54
N ALA A 803 -9.91 28.24 -22.02
CA ALA A 803 -10.15 28.70 -23.39
C ALA A 803 -9.86 30.19 -23.65
N ALA A 804 -9.53 30.98 -22.62
CA ALA A 804 -9.06 32.37 -22.73
C ALA A 804 -7.52 32.43 -22.67
N GLU A 805 -6.90 31.67 -21.78
CA GLU A 805 -5.44 31.50 -21.71
C GLU A 805 -4.89 30.85 -22.99
N GLY A 806 -5.60 29.84 -23.53
CA GLY A 806 -5.31 29.28 -24.86
C GLY A 806 -5.53 30.24 -26.05
N ARG A 807 -6.09 31.43 -25.82
CA ARG A 807 -6.25 32.49 -26.84
C ARG A 807 -5.14 33.56 -26.77
N ALA A 808 -4.62 33.88 -25.58
CA ALA A 808 -3.49 34.82 -25.43
C ALA A 808 -2.21 34.32 -26.13
N GLN A 809 -2.02 33.00 -26.25
CA GLN A 809 -0.81 32.39 -26.84
C GLN A 809 -0.90 32.16 -28.36
N ARG A 810 -2.07 32.36 -29.00
CA ARG A 810 -2.26 32.11 -30.45
C ARG A 810 -2.07 33.35 -31.34
N ASP A 811 -2.22 34.55 -30.81
CA ASP A 811 -2.16 35.80 -31.59
C ASP A 811 -0.73 36.31 -31.89
N LYS A 812 0.32 35.63 -31.41
CA LYS A 812 1.72 35.93 -31.79
C LYS A 812 2.29 35.06 -32.91
N ASN A 813 1.75 33.87 -33.17
CA ASN A 813 2.39 32.89 -34.08
C ASN A 813 1.73 32.74 -35.46
N ASN A 814 0.54 33.30 -35.70
CA ASN A 814 -0.14 33.19 -37.00
C ASN A 814 0.07 34.38 -37.96
N ALA A 815 0.66 35.49 -37.51
CA ALA A 815 0.87 36.67 -38.35
C ALA A 815 1.99 36.53 -39.41
N ARG A 816 2.78 35.44 -39.38
CA ARG A 816 4.02 35.33 -40.19
C ARG A 816 4.03 34.20 -41.23
N ALA A 817 3.05 33.31 -41.24
CA ALA A 817 3.01 32.15 -42.17
C ALA A 817 1.85 32.17 -43.19
N GLY A 818 0.83 33.02 -43.00
CA GLY A 818 -0.31 33.14 -43.93
C GLY A 818 -0.01 33.96 -45.18
N ILE A 819 0.72 35.07 -45.03
CA ILE A 819 0.91 36.08 -46.09
C ILE A 819 1.70 35.51 -47.28
N GLU A 820 2.71 34.66 -47.06
CA GLU A 820 3.52 34.08 -48.15
C GLU A 820 2.80 33.00 -48.96
N LYS A 821 1.88 32.23 -48.35
CA LYS A 821 1.04 31.27 -49.10
C LYS A 821 -0.01 31.99 -49.95
N GLU A 822 -0.67 33.02 -49.41
CA GLU A 822 -1.73 33.72 -50.14
C GLU A 822 -1.21 34.48 -51.38
N ILE A 823 0.02 35.00 -51.34
CA ILE A 823 0.67 35.66 -52.49
C ILE A 823 0.98 34.67 -53.62
N GLN A 824 1.44 33.46 -53.31
CA GLN A 824 1.70 32.41 -54.30
C GLN A 824 0.41 31.90 -54.96
N GLU A 825 -0.64 31.68 -54.17
CA GLU A 825 -1.90 31.11 -54.64
C GLU A 825 -2.71 32.10 -55.50
N ARG A 826 -2.66 33.41 -55.18
CA ARG A 826 -3.27 34.46 -56.02
C ARG A 826 -2.61 34.59 -57.40
N LYS A 827 -1.29 34.41 -57.53
CA LYS A 827 -0.62 34.39 -58.85
C LYS A 827 -1.10 33.23 -59.72
N ARG A 828 -1.12 32.01 -59.16
CA ARG A 828 -1.53 30.79 -59.87
C ARG A 828 -2.97 30.85 -60.38
N ASN A 829 -3.87 31.44 -59.60
CA ASN A 829 -5.29 31.59 -59.96
C ASN A 829 -5.54 32.62 -61.07
N LEU A 830 -4.68 33.63 -61.26
CA LEU A 830 -4.80 34.60 -62.35
C LEU A 830 -4.48 33.96 -63.71
N GLU A 831 -3.40 33.17 -63.81
CA GLU A 831 -3.00 32.48 -65.04
C GLU A 831 -4.07 31.46 -65.51
N ILE A 832 -4.68 30.74 -64.57
CA ILE A 832 -5.78 29.79 -64.86
C ILE A 832 -7.03 30.53 -65.39
N ARG A 833 -7.33 31.71 -64.84
CA ARG A 833 -8.50 32.52 -65.23
C ARG A 833 -8.35 33.13 -66.62
N GLU A 834 -7.15 33.57 -66.98
CA GLU A 834 -6.88 34.09 -68.33
C GLU A 834 -7.01 32.99 -69.41
N ARG A 835 -6.54 31.77 -69.11
CA ARG A 835 -6.67 30.62 -70.02
C ARG A 835 -8.13 30.27 -70.31
N ARG A 836 -8.97 30.19 -69.28
CA ARG A 836 -10.41 29.90 -69.42
C ARG A 836 -11.17 30.95 -70.22
N LEU A 837 -10.84 32.24 -70.08
CA LEU A 837 -11.48 33.31 -70.85
C LEU A 837 -11.16 33.21 -72.36
N ARG A 838 -9.92 32.84 -72.72
CA ARG A 838 -9.53 32.61 -74.12
C ARG A 838 -10.19 31.36 -74.73
N GLU A 839 -10.59 30.38 -73.91
CA GLU A 839 -11.33 29.19 -74.36
C GLU A 839 -12.84 29.46 -74.47
N GLN A 840 -13.44 30.19 -73.52
CA GLN A 840 -14.86 30.58 -73.59
C GLN A 840 -15.16 31.49 -74.80
N LEU A 841 -14.25 32.40 -75.18
CA LEU A 841 -14.38 33.22 -76.39
C LEU A 841 -14.34 32.40 -77.69
N ARG A 842 -13.72 31.21 -77.70
CA ARG A 842 -13.78 30.29 -78.86
C ARG A 842 -15.08 29.50 -78.90
N TYR A 843 -15.65 29.17 -77.74
CA TYR A 843 -16.89 28.41 -77.64
C TYR A 843 -18.13 29.26 -77.97
N TYR A 844 -18.17 30.52 -77.53
CA TYR A 844 -19.30 31.42 -77.80
C TYR A 844 -19.47 31.75 -79.30
N ASN A 845 -18.37 31.89 -80.04
CA ASN A 845 -18.40 32.08 -81.51
C ASN A 845 -18.85 30.83 -82.29
N TYR A 846 -18.99 29.68 -81.63
CA TYR A 846 -19.45 28.43 -82.24
C TYR A 846 -20.96 28.17 -82.01
N LEU A 847 -21.57 28.85 -81.04
CA LEU A 847 -22.97 28.66 -80.63
C LEU A 847 -23.95 29.73 -81.16
N SER A 848 -23.49 30.69 -81.96
CA SER A 848 -24.37 31.71 -82.58
C SER A 848 -24.95 31.28 -83.94
N ASN A 849 -24.86 30.00 -84.30
CA ASN A 849 -25.36 29.44 -85.57
C ASN A 849 -26.13 28.13 -85.32
N SER A 850 -27.15 27.90 -86.14
CA SER A 850 -28.06 26.73 -86.19
C SER A 850 -29.03 26.53 -85.02
N ASP A 851 -30.28 26.99 -85.24
CA ASP A 851 -31.49 26.45 -84.64
C ASP A 851 -31.66 24.95 -84.94
N LEU A 852 -32.18 24.17 -83.99
CA LEU A 852 -32.92 22.90 -84.17
C LEU A 852 -33.60 22.52 -82.82
N PRO A 853 -34.77 21.83 -82.83
CA PRO A 853 -35.65 21.72 -81.66
C PRO A 853 -35.28 20.58 -80.69
N SER A 854 -35.62 20.74 -79.41
CA SER A 854 -35.41 19.74 -78.36
C SER A 854 -36.55 18.71 -78.26
N PRO A 855 -36.25 17.42 -78.04
CA PRO A 855 -37.18 16.44 -77.46
C PRO A 855 -37.52 16.76 -76.01
#